data_AF-A0A9N7AUH4-F1
#
_entry.id   AF-A0A9N7AUH4-F1
#
_cell.length_a   1.000
_cell.length_b   1.000
_cell.length_c   1.000
_cell.angle_alpha   90.00
_cell.angle_beta   90.00
_cell.angle_gamma   90.00
#
_symmetry.space_group_name_H-M   'P 1'
#
loop_
_entity.id
_entity.type
_entity.pdbx_description
1 polymer ?
#
loop_
_entity_poly.entity_id
_entity_poly.type
_entity_poly.pdbx_seq_one_letter_code
_entity_poly.pdbx_strand_id
1 'polypeptide(L)'
;MLKFIKNNKWWVTIISIFAIFFSSFGIFAKSYVDSNKQKIVNKIQNYVQASSYAVQSRILKKTENLNEDYLNQKIGKKSLLSEFNSDFIWRPNNSKTTSSDTISDLWKTYFGSSNNVLNKDLQIQYKNNNEYKNIDSSKGEITPKNIDFLLSISKSAEKFLNGFAPSLASLGLSFLQNKVLNNRDDPKFQSYKNGLNKFADIIENNKDLFSYLGKLLTPKPLEKDYYKDLTVQQALVKNINQIAAAIADNKEFAKETEVDKLPEALDKILVELGLNSLAEIIGELINSKNGFENLGKIFSKIKNIFTSQNLQKLKIKGLELLDKITPHLATYLYSEIFFGLYYVAHEEIKNPNDLLVQKTDDSNFLALINNKLDFKVLLNGIKIILKDKKGFERFYNFIFKRFDENKIFNNLNNISSNKGTGSLIYDLINWLEEKINSFSSKLNILIRFVEIALNDPNIIKIVQDKIVSFIKDKLPKPPMGKWTVKFKDNALEISLTVLARIPLHVKLNLFGQTGLFNKLITILKSFDKSTKYLVDEFFKYIKNVLYLNNNKKFNFSFFQELINNVSDLLKDDKNIYITIAKTEVPFWPFGEPDMEVKTIYDILTLPYNNEFLNGLVYKKAGKDLDPILNKIKTFLESLKKYKFITEPIKLKDDFSKYLENLSKHLITYENGDLINFNLLNSFYNGNIISDFVHKWIDFLAKDISKDNNSILAIFKAISKDEKLENLKQIKDRWTAKISELSKKIQNFENITKIKNIKINLPENLLKQFGLESLNIQTIYELIKTLNKYFNDYLSKNPNKVVGVNISSLGKVLTALTIKVGVEYRPENKDKNFLYSKDIKEDKTKTILKALVYGFDTHDNSSDVDSDSIKNRKPESYYNWDKIHFYINGSSQAITLDRTKLKEDSSYSPLHMLLGINPDKSSYVKDSLGYVFGTLFGGLPASDSNYQLSIENKTDATSILSVFNYVLDKKDKELKKQEEQIATKYYDKNAWSTKILSSNENEITYELIRLKISDTKESKRLGTRFEVRLLKNKNNPYWSINRVIALDYKVA
;
A
#
# COMPACT_ATOMS: atom_id res chain seq x y z
N MET A 1 0.20 5.08 -10.59
CA MET A 1 1.16 4.37 -9.72
C MET A 1 2.06 3.40 -10.48
N LEU A 2 1.55 2.37 -11.17
CA LEU A 2 2.42 1.38 -11.86
C LEU A 2 2.97 1.79 -13.24
N LYS A 3 2.22 2.56 -14.06
CA LYS A 3 2.81 3.27 -15.23
C LYS A 3 3.95 4.21 -14.81
N PHE A 4 3.92 4.65 -13.56
CA PHE A 4 4.92 5.50 -12.94
C PHE A 4 6.06 4.67 -12.34
N ILE A 5 5.81 3.56 -11.64
CA ILE A 5 6.84 2.63 -11.15
C ILE A 5 7.62 1.96 -12.29
N LYS A 6 6.97 1.76 -13.45
CA LYS A 6 7.58 1.22 -14.67
C LYS A 6 8.50 2.24 -15.39
N ASN A 7 8.28 3.53 -15.19
CA ASN A 7 8.99 4.62 -15.89
C ASN A 7 9.84 5.52 -14.97
N ASN A 8 9.60 5.51 -13.66
CA ASN A 8 10.17 6.44 -12.69
C ASN A 8 10.46 5.68 -11.39
N LYS A 9 11.75 5.56 -11.17
CA LYS A 9 12.42 4.82 -10.14
C LYS A 9 12.34 5.52 -8.77
N TRP A 10 11.19 5.58 -8.15
CA TRP A 10 11.03 6.26 -6.86
C TRP A 10 12.10 5.86 -5.80
N TRP A 11 12.53 4.59 -5.77
CA TRP A 11 13.63 4.10 -4.93
C TRP A 11 15.02 4.59 -5.37
N VAL A 12 15.27 4.80 -6.66
CA VAL A 12 16.48 5.50 -7.11
C VAL A 12 16.36 6.98 -6.90
N THR A 13 15.20 7.62 -6.88
CA THR A 13 15.14 9.03 -6.50
C THR A 13 15.42 9.19 -5.01
N ILE A 14 14.95 8.27 -4.15
CA ILE A 14 15.31 8.26 -2.72
C ILE A 14 16.81 7.94 -2.55
N ILE A 15 17.32 6.88 -3.19
CA ILE A 15 18.75 6.53 -3.19
C ILE A 15 19.59 7.61 -3.86
N SER A 16 19.09 8.34 -4.86
CA SER A 16 19.76 9.46 -5.53
C SER A 16 19.67 10.73 -4.71
N ILE A 17 18.60 10.98 -3.94
CA ILE A 17 18.55 12.09 -2.98
C ILE A 17 19.57 11.82 -1.88
N PHE A 18 19.60 10.59 -1.34
CA PHE A 18 20.66 10.15 -0.43
C PHE A 18 22.05 10.21 -1.09
N ALA A 19 22.22 9.68 -2.30
CA ALA A 19 23.50 9.66 -3.00
C ALA A 19 23.94 11.04 -3.50
N ILE A 20 23.04 11.98 -3.79
CA ILE A 20 23.36 13.39 -4.08
C ILE A 20 23.77 14.08 -2.78
N PHE A 21 23.08 13.84 -1.67
CA PHE A 21 23.46 14.37 -0.36
C PHE A 21 24.84 13.83 0.09
N PHE A 22 25.09 12.53 -0.10
CA PHE A 22 26.34 11.84 0.23
C PHE A 22 27.48 12.13 -0.77
N SER A 23 27.21 12.23 -2.07
CA SER A 23 28.23 12.54 -3.10
C SER A 23 28.67 13.98 -3.08
N SER A 24 27.78 14.91 -2.72
CA SER A 24 28.12 16.33 -2.55
C SER A 24 29.09 16.53 -1.38
N PHE A 25 28.98 15.71 -0.33
CA PHE A 25 29.94 15.69 0.78
C PHE A 25 31.20 14.85 0.49
N GLY A 26 31.11 13.77 -0.28
CA GLY A 26 32.29 12.98 -0.70
C GLY A 26 33.29 13.79 -1.55
N ILE A 27 32.82 14.84 -2.24
CA ILE A 27 33.66 15.78 -3.00
C ILE A 27 34.50 16.69 -2.07
N PHE A 28 34.07 16.94 -0.82
CA PHE A 28 34.77 17.80 0.14
C PHE A 28 36.10 17.20 0.65
N ALA A 29 36.19 15.87 0.81
CA ALA A 29 37.39 15.22 1.35
C ALA A 29 38.51 14.99 0.31
N LYS A 30 38.20 15.08 -0.99
CA LYS A 30 39.13 14.73 -2.08
C LYS A 30 39.96 15.92 -2.58
N SER A 31 39.64 17.17 -2.20
CA SER A 31 40.24 18.37 -2.80
C SER A 31 41.41 19.00 -2.02
N TYR A 32 42.05 18.28 -1.08
CA TYR A 32 43.11 18.86 -0.21
C TYR A 32 44.53 18.33 -0.45
N VAL A 33 44.75 17.44 -1.42
CA VAL A 33 46.07 16.80 -1.63
C VAL A 33 46.41 16.76 -3.11
N ASP A 34 47.31 17.64 -3.56
CA ASP A 34 48.42 17.34 -4.50
C ASP A 34 48.94 18.58 -5.27
N SER A 35 50.21 18.97 -5.03
CA SER A 35 51.07 19.61 -6.06
C SER A 35 52.56 19.57 -5.66
N ASN A 36 53.44 19.07 -6.56
CA ASN A 36 54.81 19.59 -6.78
C ASN A 36 55.52 18.87 -7.95
N LYS A 37 56.27 19.64 -8.78
CA LYS A 37 56.96 19.21 -10.04
C LYS A 37 58.49 19.24 -9.89
N GLN A 38 59.22 18.40 -10.65
CA GLN A 38 60.70 18.36 -10.75
C GLN A 38 61.21 18.24 -12.22
N LYS A 39 62.49 18.57 -12.46
CA LYS A 39 63.22 18.62 -13.76
C LYS A 39 63.92 17.28 -14.13
N ILE A 40 64.17 17.05 -15.44
CA ILE A 40 64.51 15.75 -16.06
C ILE A 40 65.86 15.79 -16.80
N VAL A 41 66.56 14.65 -16.88
CA VAL A 41 67.76 14.39 -17.71
C VAL A 41 67.45 13.56 -18.96
N ASN A 42 68.02 13.94 -20.11
CA ASN A 42 67.78 13.34 -21.42
C ASN A 42 68.65 12.07 -21.67
N LYS A 43 68.04 10.89 -21.75
CA LYS A 43 68.61 9.68 -22.39
C LYS A 43 67.53 9.00 -23.26
N ILE A 44 67.78 8.86 -24.57
CA ILE A 44 66.82 8.33 -25.56
C ILE A 44 66.29 6.93 -25.17
N GLN A 45 67.17 6.04 -24.71
CA GLN A 45 66.80 4.69 -24.28
C GLN A 45 65.78 4.71 -23.13
N ASN A 46 65.88 5.68 -22.21
CA ASN A 46 64.95 5.80 -21.08
C ASN A 46 63.59 6.32 -21.52
N TYR A 47 63.53 7.20 -22.52
CA TYR A 47 62.27 7.63 -23.14
C TYR A 47 61.56 6.46 -23.83
N VAL A 48 62.30 5.63 -24.57
CA VAL A 48 61.77 4.43 -25.24
C VAL A 48 61.28 3.39 -24.24
N GLN A 49 62.02 3.15 -23.15
CA GLN A 49 61.61 2.25 -22.07
C GLN A 49 60.37 2.77 -21.33
N ALA A 50 60.33 4.05 -20.99
CA ALA A 50 59.20 4.66 -20.31
C ALA A 50 57.94 4.64 -21.20
N SER A 51 58.06 4.96 -22.50
CA SER A 51 56.94 4.94 -23.44
C SER A 51 56.50 3.53 -23.82
N SER A 52 57.41 2.56 -23.93
CA SER A 52 57.07 1.18 -24.31
C SER A 52 56.09 0.58 -23.31
N TYR A 53 56.34 0.77 -22.02
CA TYR A 53 55.44 0.33 -20.95
C TYR A 53 54.06 1.02 -20.99
N ALA A 54 54.00 2.30 -21.35
CA ALA A 54 52.73 3.00 -21.53
C ALA A 54 51.93 2.51 -22.75
N VAL A 55 52.61 2.23 -23.87
CA VAL A 55 51.99 1.70 -25.08
C VAL A 55 51.55 0.24 -24.89
N GLN A 56 52.33 -0.60 -24.22
CA GLN A 56 51.93 -1.96 -23.83
C GLN A 56 50.64 -1.94 -22.99
N SER A 57 50.57 -1.04 -21.99
CA SER A 57 49.36 -0.83 -21.18
C SER A 57 48.15 -0.48 -22.03
N ARG A 58 48.33 0.39 -23.04
CA ARG A 58 47.26 0.82 -23.96
C ARG A 58 46.78 -0.32 -24.86
N ILE A 59 47.70 -1.15 -25.35
CA ILE A 59 47.37 -2.32 -26.18
C ILE A 59 46.60 -3.35 -25.34
N LEU A 60 47.06 -3.67 -24.14
CA LEU A 60 46.39 -4.63 -23.25
C LEU A 60 44.99 -4.15 -22.81
N LYS A 61 44.82 -2.86 -22.55
CA LYS A 61 43.49 -2.28 -22.34
C LYS A 61 42.56 -2.53 -23.53
N LYS A 62 43.06 -2.38 -24.76
CA LYS A 62 42.27 -2.59 -25.98
C LYS A 62 42.03 -4.07 -26.33
N THR A 63 42.96 -4.98 -26.02
CA THR A 63 42.85 -6.39 -26.39
C THR A 63 42.24 -7.28 -25.31
N GLU A 64 42.43 -6.92 -24.03
CA GLU A 64 42.03 -7.74 -22.89
C GLU A 64 41.00 -7.07 -21.96
N ASN A 65 40.56 -5.84 -22.27
CA ASN A 65 39.60 -5.08 -21.45
C ASN A 65 40.04 -4.84 -19.99
N LEU A 66 41.35 -4.77 -19.72
CA LEU A 66 41.86 -4.52 -18.36
C LEU A 66 41.58 -3.07 -17.91
N ASN A 67 41.23 -2.90 -16.63
CA ASN A 67 41.05 -1.59 -16.01
C ASN A 67 42.32 -0.72 -16.09
N GLU A 68 42.13 0.55 -16.43
CA GLU A 68 43.21 1.52 -16.63
C GLU A 68 43.99 1.85 -15.35
N ASP A 69 43.30 2.00 -14.23
CA ASP A 69 43.91 2.29 -12.93
C ASP A 69 44.65 1.06 -12.39
N TYR A 70 44.11 -0.13 -12.64
CA TYR A 70 44.79 -1.40 -12.34
C TYR A 70 46.08 -1.57 -13.16
N LEU A 71 46.03 -1.30 -14.47
CA LEU A 71 47.22 -1.29 -15.32
C LEU A 71 48.24 -0.26 -14.81
N ASN A 72 47.82 0.97 -14.52
CA ASN A 72 48.71 2.01 -14.00
C ASN A 72 49.33 1.63 -12.64
N GLN A 73 48.57 0.97 -11.74
CA GLN A 73 49.11 0.54 -10.44
C GLN A 73 50.02 -0.68 -10.54
N LYS A 74 49.70 -1.69 -11.36
CA LYS A 74 50.52 -2.90 -11.48
C LYS A 74 51.79 -2.66 -12.28
N ILE A 75 51.69 -1.91 -13.37
CA ILE A 75 52.81 -1.53 -14.22
C ILE A 75 53.64 -0.47 -13.50
N GLY A 76 52.98 0.58 -13.04
CA GLY A 76 53.62 1.68 -12.35
C GLY A 76 54.36 1.27 -11.08
N LYS A 77 53.91 0.24 -10.34
CA LYS A 77 54.60 -0.24 -9.12
C LYS A 77 55.66 -1.33 -9.36
N LYS A 78 55.86 -1.80 -10.59
CA LYS A 78 56.95 -2.76 -10.87
C LYS A 78 58.30 -2.12 -10.56
N SER A 79 59.17 -2.90 -9.91
CA SER A 79 60.50 -2.44 -9.56
C SER A 79 61.36 -2.28 -10.82
N LEU A 80 61.96 -1.10 -10.99
CA LEU A 80 62.93 -0.84 -12.05
C LEU A 80 64.11 -1.82 -11.94
N LEU A 81 64.47 -2.24 -10.72
CA LEU A 81 65.56 -3.19 -10.48
C LEU A 81 65.26 -4.56 -11.11
N SER A 82 64.03 -5.06 -10.97
CA SER A 82 63.62 -6.35 -11.56
C SER A 82 63.53 -6.32 -13.09
N GLU A 83 63.18 -5.17 -13.66
CA GLU A 83 62.96 -5.03 -15.09
C GLU A 83 64.25 -4.67 -15.84
N PHE A 84 65.08 -3.80 -15.26
CA PHE A 84 66.22 -3.17 -15.96
C PHE A 84 67.59 -3.36 -15.30
N ASN A 85 67.70 -4.07 -14.17
CA ASN A 85 68.91 -4.27 -13.35
C ASN A 85 69.42 -3.02 -12.59
N SER A 86 70.47 -3.18 -11.77
CA SER A 86 71.01 -2.14 -10.88
C SER A 86 71.70 -0.98 -11.60
N ASP A 87 72.18 -1.23 -12.82
CA ASP A 87 73.03 -0.31 -13.59
C ASP A 87 72.20 0.60 -14.51
N PHE A 88 70.88 0.45 -14.51
CA PHE A 88 69.96 1.32 -15.22
C PHE A 88 69.93 2.72 -14.58
N ILE A 89 70.40 3.74 -15.33
CA ILE A 89 70.48 5.13 -14.87
C ILE A 89 69.31 5.93 -15.45
N TRP A 90 68.38 6.40 -14.59
CA TRP A 90 67.14 7.05 -15.00
C TRP A 90 66.83 8.39 -14.30
N ARG A 91 67.67 8.83 -13.35
CA ARG A 91 67.62 10.17 -12.71
C ARG A 91 68.97 10.90 -12.81
N PRO A 92 68.99 12.25 -12.86
CA PRO A 92 70.21 13.07 -12.96
C PRO A 92 71.29 12.79 -11.90
N ASN A 93 70.87 12.57 -10.65
CA ASN A 93 71.75 12.59 -9.48
C ASN A 93 71.97 11.20 -8.85
N ASN A 94 71.50 10.11 -9.47
CA ASN A 94 71.58 8.76 -8.91
C ASN A 94 72.32 7.83 -9.88
N SER A 95 73.39 7.20 -9.40
CA SER A 95 74.23 6.28 -10.20
C SER A 95 73.72 4.83 -10.22
N LYS A 96 72.71 4.47 -9.41
CA LYS A 96 72.14 3.11 -9.32
C LYS A 96 70.63 3.12 -9.12
N THR A 97 69.95 2.12 -9.68
CA THR A 97 68.52 1.84 -9.41
C THR A 97 68.36 1.10 -8.09
N THR A 98 67.44 1.55 -7.24
CA THR A 98 67.15 0.95 -5.93
C THR A 98 65.91 0.07 -5.95
N SER A 99 65.72 -0.76 -4.92
CA SER A 99 64.54 -1.64 -4.79
C SER A 99 63.22 -0.87 -4.66
N SER A 100 63.26 0.38 -4.18
CA SER A 100 62.09 1.26 -4.05
C SER A 100 61.71 2.00 -5.33
N ASP A 101 62.57 1.98 -6.36
CA ASP A 101 62.31 2.72 -7.59
C ASP A 101 61.38 1.95 -8.52
N THR A 102 60.36 2.63 -9.05
CA THR A 102 59.28 2.00 -9.82
C THR A 102 59.12 2.57 -11.23
N ILE A 103 58.44 1.84 -12.11
CA ILE A 103 58.09 2.30 -13.47
C ILE A 103 57.27 3.60 -13.44
N SER A 104 56.45 3.83 -12.42
CA SER A 104 55.69 5.06 -12.24
C SER A 104 56.60 6.25 -11.95
N ASP A 105 57.69 6.03 -11.21
CA ASP A 105 58.72 7.05 -11.03
C ASP A 105 59.42 7.36 -12.36
N LEU A 106 59.72 6.33 -13.16
CA LEU A 106 60.27 6.50 -14.51
C LEU A 106 59.33 7.34 -15.39
N TRP A 107 58.03 7.06 -15.36
CA TRP A 107 57.01 7.84 -16.05
C TRP A 107 56.91 9.29 -15.59
N LYS A 108 56.89 9.50 -14.27
CA LYS A 108 56.89 10.85 -13.67
C LYS A 108 58.13 11.62 -14.10
N THR A 109 59.28 10.95 -14.13
CA THR A 109 60.56 11.52 -14.54
C THR A 109 60.65 11.79 -16.04
N TYR A 110 59.89 11.14 -16.93
CA TYR A 110 60.06 11.36 -18.38
C TYR A 110 58.84 11.98 -19.09
N PHE A 111 57.63 11.86 -18.52
CA PHE A 111 56.37 12.38 -19.05
C PHE A 111 55.64 13.33 -18.09
N GLY A 112 56.09 13.51 -16.86
CA GLY A 112 55.57 14.51 -15.92
C GLY A 112 54.29 14.14 -15.19
N SER A 113 53.83 12.90 -15.35
CA SER A 113 52.71 12.32 -14.60
C SER A 113 53.00 10.87 -14.26
N SER A 114 52.83 10.50 -12.99
CA SER A 114 52.95 9.11 -12.50
C SER A 114 51.72 8.27 -12.80
N ASN A 115 50.55 8.92 -12.98
CA ASN A 115 49.24 8.25 -12.98
C ASN A 115 48.46 8.37 -14.32
N ASN A 116 48.91 9.20 -15.26
CA ASN A 116 48.17 9.50 -16.52
C ASN A 116 49.02 9.33 -17.80
N VAL A 117 49.94 8.36 -17.86
CA VAL A 117 50.67 8.12 -19.13
C VAL A 117 49.76 7.50 -20.20
N LEU A 118 48.69 6.82 -19.78
CA LEU A 118 47.55 6.50 -20.63
C LEU A 118 46.72 7.77 -20.87
N ASN A 119 47.23 8.68 -21.71
CA ASN A 119 46.43 9.82 -22.16
C ASN A 119 45.14 9.26 -22.83
N LYS A 120 43.96 9.76 -22.43
CA LYS A 120 42.67 9.35 -23.00
C LYS A 120 42.65 9.51 -24.52
N ASP A 121 43.43 10.46 -25.03
CA ASP A 121 43.53 10.81 -26.44
C ASP A 121 44.53 9.94 -27.23
N LEU A 122 45.31 9.06 -26.58
CA LEU A 122 46.27 8.20 -27.28
C LEU A 122 45.53 7.07 -28.01
N GLN A 123 45.37 7.19 -29.33
CA GLN A 123 44.67 6.22 -30.16
C GLN A 123 45.65 5.30 -30.89
N ILE A 124 45.31 4.01 -30.97
CA ILE A 124 46.02 3.06 -31.85
C ILE A 124 45.42 3.22 -33.24
N GLN A 125 46.28 3.49 -34.22
CA GLN A 125 45.91 3.73 -35.60
C GLN A 125 46.44 2.61 -36.51
N TYR A 126 45.90 2.51 -37.71
CA TYR A 126 46.47 1.69 -38.78
C TYR A 126 46.55 2.51 -40.06
N LYS A 127 47.45 2.11 -40.97
CA LYS A 127 47.63 2.77 -42.27
C LYS A 127 46.77 2.06 -43.32
N ASN A 128 45.92 2.81 -44.03
CA ASN A 128 45.12 2.31 -45.14
C ASN A 128 45.09 3.36 -46.26
N ASN A 129 45.49 3.00 -47.48
CA ASN A 129 45.60 3.92 -48.63
C ASN A 129 46.35 5.23 -48.29
N ASN A 130 47.48 5.15 -47.60
CA ASN A 130 48.29 6.29 -47.12
C ASN A 130 47.62 7.25 -46.11
N GLU A 131 46.39 6.95 -45.67
CA GLU A 131 45.72 7.66 -44.58
C GLU A 131 45.77 6.85 -43.27
N TYR A 132 45.79 7.57 -42.14
CA TYR A 132 45.78 6.96 -40.81
C TYR A 132 44.36 6.91 -40.28
N LYS A 133 43.86 5.70 -40.03
CA LYS A 133 42.53 5.47 -39.49
C LYS A 133 42.62 5.00 -38.05
N ASN A 134 41.73 5.51 -37.20
CA ASN A 134 41.65 5.12 -35.80
C ASN A 134 41.00 3.74 -35.67
N ILE A 135 41.55 2.89 -34.81
CA ILE A 135 40.92 1.62 -34.43
C ILE A 135 39.96 1.90 -33.27
N ASP A 136 38.69 1.54 -33.41
CA ASP A 136 37.68 1.73 -32.35
C ASP A 136 38.13 1.14 -30.99
N SER A 137 37.79 1.82 -29.89
CA SER A 137 38.10 1.37 -28.53
C SER A 137 37.24 0.17 -28.11
N SER A 138 37.78 -0.67 -27.22
CA SER A 138 37.13 -1.90 -26.76
C SER A 138 35.82 -1.66 -25.99
N LYS A 139 34.99 -2.72 -25.88
CA LYS A 139 33.60 -2.69 -25.40
C LYS A 139 33.40 -2.60 -23.86
N GLY A 140 34.45 -2.35 -23.06
CA GLY A 140 34.33 -2.19 -21.59
C GLY A 140 35.61 -2.54 -20.81
N GLU A 141 35.60 -2.35 -19.49
CA GLU A 141 36.68 -2.75 -18.56
C GLU A 141 36.20 -3.89 -17.63
N ILE A 142 37.06 -4.86 -17.26
CA ILE A 142 36.73 -6.02 -16.41
C ILE A 142 36.37 -5.59 -14.98
N THR A 143 37.22 -4.78 -14.33
CA THR A 143 36.84 -4.05 -13.12
C THR A 143 36.31 -2.67 -13.53
N PRO A 144 35.03 -2.33 -13.24
CA PRO A 144 34.52 -0.99 -13.50
C PRO A 144 35.27 0.06 -12.67
N LYS A 145 35.71 1.16 -13.29
CA LYS A 145 36.29 2.34 -12.60
C LYS A 145 35.48 2.87 -11.43
N ASN A 146 34.19 2.57 -11.42
CA ASN A 146 33.25 3.10 -10.45
C ASN A 146 33.18 2.28 -9.16
N ILE A 147 33.78 1.09 -9.06
CA ILE A 147 33.74 0.30 -7.82
C ILE A 147 34.51 0.99 -6.69
N ASP A 148 35.73 1.49 -6.95
CA ASP A 148 36.52 2.25 -5.97
C ASP A 148 35.84 3.59 -5.61
N PHE A 149 35.17 4.22 -6.58
CA PHE A 149 34.36 5.41 -6.35
C PHE A 149 33.14 5.11 -5.45
N LEU A 150 32.43 4.00 -5.69
CA LEU A 150 31.30 3.55 -4.88
C LEU A 150 31.72 3.17 -3.46
N LEU A 151 32.87 2.49 -3.30
CA LEU A 151 33.47 2.21 -1.99
C LEU A 151 33.84 3.49 -1.25
N SER A 152 34.41 4.48 -1.94
CA SER A 152 34.75 5.78 -1.36
C SER A 152 33.51 6.57 -0.95
N ILE A 153 32.46 6.60 -1.80
CA ILE A 153 31.18 7.22 -1.46
C ILE A 153 30.55 6.52 -0.25
N SER A 154 30.51 5.20 -0.24
CA SER A 154 29.88 4.44 0.82
C SER A 154 30.60 4.59 2.17
N LYS A 155 31.94 4.57 2.19
CA LYS A 155 32.74 4.87 3.40
C LYS A 155 32.59 6.33 3.85
N SER A 156 32.43 7.26 2.90
CA SER A 156 32.15 8.66 3.22
C SER A 156 30.74 8.84 3.79
N ALA A 157 29.76 8.10 3.26
CA ALA A 157 28.40 8.06 3.77
C ALA A 157 28.34 7.50 5.19
N GLU A 158 29.10 6.44 5.48
CA GLU A 158 29.25 5.88 6.82
C GLU A 158 29.82 6.91 7.81
N LYS A 159 30.88 7.64 7.43
CA LYS A 159 31.45 8.72 8.23
C LYS A 159 30.47 9.88 8.43
N PHE A 160 29.68 10.22 7.42
CA PHE A 160 28.66 11.25 7.50
C PHE A 160 27.53 10.86 8.45
N LEU A 161 27.00 9.63 8.35
CA LEU A 161 26.00 9.13 9.30
C LEU A 161 26.53 9.17 10.73
N ASN A 162 27.82 8.90 10.91
CA ASN A 162 28.47 9.01 12.21
C ASN A 162 28.53 10.45 12.77
N GLY A 163 28.38 11.49 11.94
CA GLY A 163 28.43 12.92 12.34
C GLY A 163 27.16 13.74 12.03
N PHE A 164 26.05 13.13 11.63
CA PHE A 164 24.84 13.87 11.22
C PHE A 164 24.28 14.71 12.38
N ALA A 165 24.16 16.03 12.17
CA ALA A 165 23.66 17.03 13.12
C ALA A 165 23.03 18.21 12.35
N PRO A 166 22.14 19.02 12.98
CA PRO A 166 21.50 20.16 12.31
C PRO A 166 22.49 21.15 11.69
N SER A 167 23.62 21.41 12.36
CA SER A 167 24.72 22.26 11.87
C SER A 167 25.41 21.67 10.63
N LEU A 168 25.67 20.36 10.62
CA LEU A 168 26.29 19.66 9.49
C LEU A 168 25.35 19.58 8.28
N ALA A 169 24.05 19.34 8.53
CA ALA A 169 23.01 19.37 7.52
C ALA A 169 22.88 20.78 6.88
N SER A 170 22.96 21.83 7.72
CA SER A 170 22.97 23.22 7.27
C SER A 170 24.15 23.51 6.33
N LEU A 171 25.37 23.09 6.70
CA LEU A 171 26.56 23.25 5.85
C LEU A 171 26.44 22.50 4.53
N GLY A 172 25.90 21.28 4.55
CA GLY A 172 25.64 20.49 3.35
C GLY A 172 24.70 21.15 2.36
N LEU A 173 23.64 21.77 2.86
CA LEU A 173 22.67 22.50 2.04
C LEU A 173 23.28 23.74 1.41
N SER A 174 24.06 24.52 2.17
CA SER A 174 24.76 25.69 1.64
C SER A 174 25.75 25.31 0.53
N PHE A 175 26.44 24.16 0.67
CA PHE A 175 27.32 23.65 -0.39
C PHE A 175 26.55 23.15 -1.62
N LEU A 176 25.47 22.38 -1.42
CA LEU A 176 24.58 21.94 -2.49
C LEU A 176 24.03 23.13 -3.28
N GLN A 177 23.59 24.17 -2.59
CA GLN A 177 23.17 25.44 -3.19
C GLN A 177 24.29 26.01 -4.05
N ASN A 178 25.49 26.24 -3.49
CA ASN A 178 26.62 26.77 -4.26
C ASN A 178 27.02 25.92 -5.48
N LYS A 179 26.95 24.59 -5.37
CA LYS A 179 27.22 23.67 -6.49
C LYS A 179 26.14 23.72 -7.58
N VAL A 180 24.87 23.82 -7.18
CA VAL A 180 23.73 24.02 -8.09
C VAL A 180 23.88 25.34 -8.83
N LEU A 181 24.24 26.41 -8.13
CA LEU A 181 24.46 27.74 -8.70
C LEU A 181 25.53 27.73 -9.80
N ASN A 182 26.63 27.02 -9.58
CA ASN A 182 27.75 26.98 -10.52
C ASN A 182 27.54 26.07 -11.74
N ASN A 183 26.48 25.25 -11.78
CA ASN A 183 26.24 24.28 -12.85
C ASN A 183 24.83 24.38 -13.48
N ARG A 184 24.14 25.51 -13.29
CA ARG A 184 22.73 25.71 -13.71
C ARG A 184 22.47 25.43 -15.19
N ASP A 185 23.42 25.81 -16.03
CA ASP A 185 23.31 25.70 -17.49
C ASP A 185 23.83 24.37 -18.04
N ASP A 186 24.33 23.47 -17.19
CA ASP A 186 24.73 22.12 -17.61
C ASP A 186 23.48 21.32 -18.04
N PRO A 187 23.42 20.81 -19.28
CA PRO A 187 22.33 19.95 -19.74
C PRO A 187 22.10 18.71 -18.85
N LYS A 188 23.16 18.20 -18.20
CA LYS A 188 23.05 17.10 -17.23
C LYS A 188 22.35 17.54 -15.96
N PHE A 189 22.60 18.76 -15.50
CA PHE A 189 21.92 19.35 -14.34
C PHE A 189 20.40 19.47 -14.58
N GLN A 190 19.99 19.93 -15.77
CA GLN A 190 18.57 19.97 -16.17
C GLN A 190 17.90 18.59 -16.16
N SER A 191 18.62 17.54 -16.55
CA SER A 191 18.11 16.16 -16.49
C SER A 191 17.83 15.70 -15.05
N TYR A 192 18.77 15.96 -14.11
CA TYR A 192 18.58 15.63 -12.69
C TYR A 192 17.45 16.43 -12.04
N LYS A 193 17.39 17.73 -12.35
CA LYS A 193 16.31 18.62 -11.92
C LYS A 193 14.93 18.14 -12.37
N ASN A 194 14.79 17.75 -13.65
CA ASN A 194 13.55 17.17 -14.17
C ASN A 194 13.18 15.85 -13.48
N GLY A 195 14.17 15.04 -13.08
CA GLY A 195 13.96 13.83 -12.28
C GLY A 195 13.40 14.12 -10.89
N LEU A 196 13.94 15.13 -10.20
CA LEU A 196 13.45 15.58 -8.89
C LEU A 196 12.03 16.17 -8.98
N ASN A 197 11.75 16.98 -10.00
CA ASN A 197 10.41 17.53 -10.26
C ASN A 197 9.37 16.42 -10.47
N LYS A 198 9.67 15.45 -11.33
CA LYS A 198 8.81 14.28 -11.53
C LYS A 198 8.56 13.50 -10.25
N PHE A 199 9.56 13.40 -9.36
CA PHE A 199 9.42 12.71 -8.08
C PHE A 199 8.53 13.49 -7.11
N ALA A 200 8.75 14.79 -6.96
CA ALA A 200 7.90 15.66 -6.16
C ALA A 200 6.43 15.61 -6.62
N ASP A 201 6.20 15.55 -7.94
CA ASP A 201 4.84 15.39 -8.49
C ASP A 201 4.17 14.07 -8.11
N ILE A 202 4.91 12.98 -7.90
CA ILE A 202 4.32 11.73 -7.39
C ILE A 202 3.80 11.96 -5.99
N ILE A 203 4.65 12.52 -5.13
CA ILE A 203 4.36 12.67 -3.72
C ILE A 203 3.14 13.58 -3.58
N GLU A 204 3.10 14.67 -4.34
CA GLU A 204 1.94 15.57 -4.41
C GLU A 204 0.66 14.85 -4.87
N ASN A 205 0.72 14.10 -5.97
CA ASN A 205 -0.45 13.41 -6.53
C ASN A 205 -0.94 12.22 -5.70
N ASN A 206 -0.14 11.72 -4.75
CA ASN A 206 -0.47 10.56 -3.92
C ASN A 206 -0.36 10.87 -2.41
N LYS A 207 -0.42 12.16 -2.03
CA LYS A 207 -0.17 12.61 -0.65
C LYS A 207 -1.08 11.96 0.39
N ASP A 208 -2.37 11.77 0.08
CA ASP A 208 -3.31 11.16 1.02
C ASP A 208 -2.99 9.67 1.25
N LEU A 209 -2.58 8.96 0.19
CA LEU A 209 -2.13 7.57 0.29
C LEU A 209 -0.83 7.47 1.09
N PHE A 210 0.16 8.32 0.82
CA PHE A 210 1.42 8.30 1.56
C PHE A 210 1.24 8.70 3.03
N SER A 211 0.31 9.61 3.32
CA SER A 211 -0.05 9.99 4.69
C SER A 211 -0.71 8.83 5.42
N TYR A 212 -1.67 8.16 4.77
CA TYR A 212 -2.30 6.95 5.32
C TYR A 212 -1.28 5.82 5.55
N LEU A 213 -0.41 5.53 4.56
CA LEU A 213 0.65 4.55 4.70
C LEU A 213 1.66 4.96 5.78
N GLY A 214 1.96 6.24 5.92
CA GLY A 214 2.81 6.77 6.98
C GLY A 214 2.22 6.50 8.36
N LYS A 215 0.90 6.72 8.55
CA LYS A 215 0.17 6.36 9.78
C LYS A 215 0.17 4.84 10.02
N LEU A 216 -0.07 4.04 9.00
CA LEU A 216 -0.05 2.57 9.10
C LEU A 216 1.36 2.02 9.38
N LEU A 217 2.41 2.69 8.91
CA LEU A 217 3.80 2.31 9.14
C LEU A 217 4.41 3.07 10.33
N THR A 218 3.61 3.75 11.15
CA THR A 218 4.02 4.27 12.47
C THR A 218 3.29 3.54 13.57
N PRO A 219 3.59 2.24 13.79
CA PRO A 219 2.97 1.48 14.87
C PRO A 219 3.23 2.17 16.21
N LYS A 220 2.32 1.96 17.16
CA LYS A 220 2.46 2.50 18.51
C LYS A 220 3.78 2.00 19.12
N PRO A 221 4.57 2.86 19.80
CA PRO A 221 5.77 2.41 20.49
C PRO A 221 5.41 1.29 21.45
N LEU A 222 6.11 0.17 21.33
CA LEU A 222 6.00 -0.94 22.28
C LEU A 222 7.00 -0.73 23.40
N GLU A 223 6.63 -1.12 24.61
CA GLU A 223 7.56 -1.18 25.73
C GLU A 223 8.64 -2.24 25.46
N LYS A 224 9.85 -2.04 26.00
CA LYS A 224 10.99 -2.95 25.75
C LYS A 224 10.69 -4.38 26.17
N ASP A 225 9.88 -4.58 27.21
CA ASP A 225 9.54 -5.90 27.73
C ASP A 225 8.16 -6.38 27.21
N TYR A 226 7.62 -5.75 26.15
CA TYR A 226 6.25 -5.99 25.71
C TYR A 226 5.97 -7.45 25.33
N TYR A 227 6.94 -8.17 24.76
CA TYR A 227 6.80 -9.60 24.45
C TYR A 227 7.52 -10.52 25.45
N LYS A 228 8.18 -9.97 26.46
CA LYS A 228 9.04 -10.75 27.37
C LYS A 228 8.31 -11.97 27.93
N ASP A 229 8.97 -13.13 27.85
CA ASP A 229 8.48 -14.44 28.27
C ASP A 229 7.19 -14.96 27.59
N LEU A 230 6.62 -14.24 26.62
CA LEU A 230 5.44 -14.69 25.88
C LEU A 230 5.80 -15.68 24.79
N THR A 231 4.96 -16.69 24.59
CA THR A 231 5.03 -17.52 23.37
C THR A 231 4.63 -16.70 22.14
N VAL A 232 5.01 -17.15 20.93
CA VAL A 232 4.59 -16.53 19.67
C VAL A 232 3.06 -16.42 19.58
N GLN A 233 2.33 -17.45 20.02
CA GLN A 233 0.87 -17.42 20.10
C GLN A 233 0.37 -16.33 21.05
N GLN A 234 0.93 -16.26 22.26
CA GLN A 234 0.55 -15.25 23.25
C GLN A 234 0.88 -13.82 22.78
N ALA A 235 1.97 -13.64 22.04
CA ALA A 235 2.33 -12.36 21.44
C ALA A 235 1.31 -11.90 20.38
N LEU A 236 0.86 -12.82 19.51
CA LEU A 236 -0.18 -12.55 18.52
C LEU A 236 -1.52 -12.23 19.19
N VAL A 237 -1.93 -13.00 20.20
CA VAL A 237 -3.16 -12.76 20.98
C VAL A 237 -3.09 -11.41 21.70
N LYS A 238 -1.96 -11.08 22.34
CA LYS A 238 -1.76 -9.77 22.98
C LYS A 238 -1.94 -8.63 21.99
N ASN A 239 -1.45 -8.77 20.76
CA ASN A 239 -1.61 -7.78 19.70
C ASN A 239 -3.07 -7.65 19.20
N ILE A 240 -3.79 -8.76 19.06
CA ILE A 240 -5.25 -8.74 18.79
C ILE A 240 -5.98 -8.04 19.94
N ASN A 241 -5.60 -8.32 21.17
CA ASN A 241 -6.21 -7.74 22.35
C ASN A 241 -5.94 -6.24 22.53
N GLN A 242 -4.87 -5.69 21.95
CA GLN A 242 -4.72 -4.23 21.83
C GLN A 242 -5.77 -3.61 20.92
N ILE A 243 -6.13 -4.29 19.83
CA ILE A 243 -7.22 -3.87 18.94
C ILE A 243 -8.54 -3.96 19.71
N ALA A 244 -8.77 -5.08 20.42
CA ALA A 244 -9.95 -5.27 21.26
C ALA A 244 -10.07 -4.18 22.35
N ALA A 245 -8.96 -3.83 23.02
CA ALA A 245 -8.92 -2.78 24.03
C ALA A 245 -9.28 -1.40 23.45
N ALA A 246 -8.77 -1.07 22.26
CA ALA A 246 -9.07 0.18 21.57
C ALA A 246 -10.53 0.23 21.06
N ILE A 247 -11.10 -0.91 20.71
CA ILE A 247 -12.51 -1.04 20.32
C ILE A 247 -13.43 -0.83 21.52
N ALA A 248 -13.13 -1.51 22.63
CA ALA A 248 -13.99 -1.59 23.82
C ALA A 248 -13.76 -0.45 24.82
N ASP A 249 -12.82 0.47 24.52
CA ASP A 249 -12.22 1.43 25.45
C ASP A 249 -11.86 0.76 26.81
N ASN A 250 -11.36 -0.49 26.77
CA ASN A 250 -11.05 -1.32 27.95
C ASN A 250 -9.57 -1.70 28.00
N LYS A 251 -8.79 -0.99 28.83
CA LYS A 251 -7.35 -1.22 28.96
C LYS A 251 -6.97 -2.58 29.56
N GLU A 252 -7.88 -3.27 30.25
CA GLU A 252 -7.58 -4.60 30.81
C GLU A 252 -7.46 -5.66 29.71
N PHE A 253 -8.20 -5.53 28.60
CA PHE A 253 -8.07 -6.44 27.47
C PHE A 253 -6.63 -6.46 26.94
N ALA A 254 -5.97 -5.30 26.87
CA ALA A 254 -4.60 -5.17 26.40
C ALA A 254 -3.54 -5.93 27.23
N LYS A 255 -3.87 -6.36 28.46
CA LYS A 255 -2.99 -7.16 29.33
C LYS A 255 -3.17 -8.67 29.14
N GLU A 256 -4.29 -9.11 28.58
CA GLU A 256 -4.61 -10.51 28.35
C GLU A 256 -3.72 -11.09 27.24
N THR A 257 -3.16 -12.27 27.48
CA THR A 257 -2.23 -12.94 26.55
C THR A 257 -2.68 -14.35 26.15
N GLU A 258 -3.53 -14.99 26.95
CA GLU A 258 -3.99 -16.37 26.70
C GLU A 258 -5.34 -16.41 26.00
N VAL A 259 -6.22 -15.46 26.31
CA VAL A 259 -7.58 -15.41 25.80
C VAL A 259 -7.72 -14.23 24.86
N ASP A 260 -8.21 -14.52 23.66
CA ASP A 260 -8.55 -13.51 22.67
C ASP A 260 -9.89 -12.84 23.03
N LYS A 261 -9.84 -11.52 23.17
CA LYS A 261 -10.90 -10.63 23.63
C LYS A 261 -11.57 -9.85 22.50
N LEU A 262 -11.18 -10.07 21.24
CA LEU A 262 -11.80 -9.38 20.12
C LEU A 262 -13.32 -9.61 20.03
N PRO A 263 -13.85 -10.85 20.17
CA PRO A 263 -15.29 -11.07 20.16
C PRO A 263 -16.03 -10.27 21.27
N GLU A 264 -15.49 -10.27 22.50
CA GLU A 264 -16.03 -9.50 23.62
C GLU A 264 -16.01 -7.98 23.37
N ALA A 265 -14.98 -7.49 22.67
CA ALA A 265 -14.89 -6.08 22.30
C ALA A 265 -15.89 -5.67 21.22
N LEU A 266 -16.09 -6.52 20.21
CA LEU A 266 -17.09 -6.30 19.16
C LEU A 266 -18.52 -6.28 19.74
N ASP A 267 -18.79 -7.07 20.77
CA ASP A 267 -20.07 -7.04 21.48
C ASP A 267 -20.35 -5.69 22.14
N LYS A 268 -19.33 -5.06 22.75
CA LYS A 268 -19.46 -3.72 23.32
C LYS A 268 -19.80 -2.66 22.28
N ILE A 269 -19.26 -2.77 21.06
CA ILE A 269 -19.65 -1.88 19.95
C ILE A 269 -21.17 -1.99 19.68
N LEU A 270 -21.72 -3.20 19.63
CA LEU A 270 -23.17 -3.37 19.41
C LEU A 270 -24.00 -2.75 20.53
N VAL A 271 -23.54 -2.82 21.77
CA VAL A 271 -24.19 -2.19 22.93
C VAL A 271 -24.16 -0.67 22.82
N GLU A 272 -22.99 -0.07 22.55
CA GLU A 272 -22.84 1.38 22.38
C GLU A 272 -23.69 1.94 21.24
N LEU A 273 -23.86 1.13 20.19
CA LEU A 273 -24.69 1.47 19.03
C LEU A 273 -26.19 1.19 19.26
N GLY A 274 -26.58 0.66 20.43
CA GLY A 274 -27.95 0.29 20.77
C GLY A 274 -28.50 -0.87 19.92
N LEU A 275 -27.62 -1.66 19.30
CA LEU A 275 -27.94 -2.79 18.42
C LEU A 275 -28.10 -4.11 19.17
N ASN A 276 -27.60 -4.19 20.42
CA ASN A 276 -27.93 -5.26 21.37
C ASN A 276 -29.41 -5.26 21.79
N SER A 277 -30.11 -4.13 21.59
CA SER A 277 -31.47 -3.93 22.07
C SER A 277 -32.46 -4.97 21.55
N LEU A 278 -32.29 -5.51 20.34
CA LEU A 278 -33.15 -6.58 19.81
C LEU A 278 -33.14 -7.85 20.66
N ALA A 279 -31.97 -8.21 21.20
CA ALA A 279 -31.82 -9.36 22.10
C ALA A 279 -32.48 -9.13 23.46
N GLU A 280 -32.26 -7.96 24.04
CA GLU A 280 -32.87 -7.53 25.31
C GLU A 280 -34.39 -7.41 25.18
N ILE A 281 -34.86 -6.84 24.07
CA ILE A 281 -36.28 -6.69 23.72
C ILE A 281 -37.00 -8.03 23.68
N ILE A 282 -36.40 -9.05 23.06
CA ILE A 282 -36.99 -10.40 22.99
C ILE A 282 -36.94 -11.07 24.38
N GLY A 283 -35.87 -10.85 25.15
CA GLY A 283 -35.76 -11.33 26.53
C GLY A 283 -36.77 -10.69 27.49
N GLU A 284 -37.01 -9.38 27.38
CA GLU A 284 -38.06 -8.64 28.11
C GLU A 284 -39.45 -9.20 27.78
N LEU A 285 -39.68 -9.59 26.52
CA LEU A 285 -40.92 -10.20 26.04
C LEU A 285 -41.21 -11.55 26.72
N ILE A 286 -40.17 -12.38 26.85
CA ILE A 286 -40.25 -13.71 27.48
C ILE A 286 -40.49 -13.61 28.99
N ASN A 287 -39.91 -12.60 29.65
CA ASN A 287 -39.89 -12.51 31.12
C ASN A 287 -40.97 -11.57 31.72
N SER A 288 -41.68 -10.76 30.92
CA SER A 288 -42.65 -9.81 31.48
C SER A 288 -44.04 -10.44 31.71
N LYS A 289 -44.59 -10.25 32.93
CA LYS A 289 -45.98 -10.62 33.27
C LYS A 289 -47.06 -9.82 32.50
N ASN A 290 -46.69 -8.72 31.83
CA ASN A 290 -47.57 -7.84 31.04
C ASN A 290 -47.14 -7.74 29.56
N GLY A 291 -46.93 -8.88 28.89
CA GLY A 291 -46.32 -8.97 27.55
C GLY A 291 -46.95 -8.16 26.41
N PHE A 292 -48.21 -7.70 26.52
CA PHE A 292 -48.91 -7.01 25.43
C PHE A 292 -48.65 -5.50 25.35
N GLU A 293 -48.55 -4.79 26.48
CA GLU A 293 -48.29 -3.33 26.48
C GLU A 293 -46.85 -2.98 26.03
N ASN A 294 -45.92 -3.94 26.19
CA ASN A 294 -44.52 -3.75 25.82
C ASN A 294 -44.27 -3.97 24.31
N LEU A 295 -45.15 -4.65 23.57
CA LEU A 295 -45.02 -4.86 22.11
C LEU A 295 -44.94 -3.54 21.32
N GLY A 296 -45.72 -2.52 21.71
CA GLY A 296 -45.66 -1.19 21.06
C GLY A 296 -44.32 -0.48 21.26
N LYS A 297 -43.73 -0.59 22.46
CA LYS A 297 -42.39 -0.06 22.76
C LYS A 297 -41.32 -0.81 21.95
N ILE A 298 -41.50 -2.11 21.74
CA ILE A 298 -40.62 -2.96 20.94
C ILE A 298 -40.61 -2.52 19.47
N PHE A 299 -41.76 -2.37 18.83
CA PHE A 299 -41.82 -1.88 17.44
C PHE A 299 -41.22 -0.49 17.28
N SER A 300 -41.37 0.39 18.29
CA SER A 300 -40.70 1.70 18.28
C SER A 300 -39.17 1.58 18.40
N LYS A 301 -38.65 0.70 19.27
CA LYS A 301 -37.21 0.45 19.42
C LYS A 301 -36.62 -0.15 18.13
N ILE A 302 -37.28 -1.15 17.53
CA ILE A 302 -36.89 -1.73 16.23
C ILE A 302 -36.88 -0.66 15.13
N LYS A 303 -37.93 0.17 15.05
CA LYS A 303 -38.00 1.28 14.09
C LYS A 303 -36.85 2.26 14.27
N ASN A 304 -36.50 2.59 15.51
CA ASN A 304 -35.45 3.55 15.80
C ASN A 304 -34.07 3.07 15.35
N ILE A 305 -33.78 1.76 15.40
CA ILE A 305 -32.52 1.18 14.92
C ILE A 305 -32.23 1.56 13.45
N PHE A 306 -33.26 1.54 12.60
CA PHE A 306 -33.11 1.77 11.15
C PHE A 306 -33.34 3.23 10.71
N THR A 307 -33.28 4.19 11.65
CA THR A 307 -33.40 5.62 11.31
C THR A 307 -32.15 6.16 10.62
N SER A 308 -32.32 7.18 9.77
CA SER A 308 -31.20 7.84 9.09
C SER A 308 -30.17 8.43 10.06
N GLN A 309 -30.63 8.95 11.21
CA GLN A 309 -29.76 9.46 12.27
C GLN A 309 -28.90 8.36 12.90
N ASN A 310 -29.47 7.19 13.20
CA ASN A 310 -28.69 6.08 13.75
C ASN A 310 -27.72 5.49 12.73
N LEU A 311 -28.10 5.42 11.45
CA LEU A 311 -27.17 5.05 10.37
C LEU A 311 -26.02 6.04 10.20
N GLN A 312 -26.26 7.35 10.37
CA GLN A 312 -25.20 8.36 10.38
C GLN A 312 -24.28 8.23 11.60
N LYS A 313 -24.85 8.01 12.80
CA LYS A 313 -24.07 7.74 14.01
C LYS A 313 -23.16 6.52 13.85
N LEU A 314 -23.68 5.44 13.27
CA LEU A 314 -22.92 4.23 12.93
C LEU A 314 -21.74 4.54 12.00
N LYS A 315 -21.97 5.32 10.95
CA LYS A 315 -20.92 5.73 10.02
C LYS A 315 -19.82 6.55 10.69
N ILE A 316 -20.20 7.52 11.52
CA ILE A 316 -19.24 8.39 12.24
C ILE A 316 -18.43 7.54 13.23
N LYS A 317 -19.10 6.70 14.03
CA LYS A 317 -18.43 5.84 15.01
C LYS A 317 -17.52 4.81 14.34
N GLY A 318 -17.91 4.26 13.20
CA GLY A 318 -17.07 3.35 12.42
C GLY A 318 -15.78 4.02 11.93
N LEU A 319 -15.84 5.28 11.48
CA LEU A 319 -14.66 6.04 11.10
C LEU A 319 -13.75 6.36 12.30
N GLU A 320 -14.34 6.77 13.42
CA GLU A 320 -13.62 7.00 14.69
C GLU A 320 -12.88 5.74 15.16
N LEU A 321 -13.56 4.59 15.13
CA LEU A 321 -12.99 3.30 15.51
C LEU A 321 -11.86 2.89 14.56
N LEU A 322 -12.03 3.06 13.25
CA LEU A 322 -10.98 2.78 12.26
C LEU A 322 -9.70 3.58 12.56
N ASP A 323 -9.83 4.88 12.83
CA ASP A 323 -8.69 5.73 13.19
C ASP A 323 -8.03 5.27 14.51
N LYS A 324 -8.83 4.91 15.52
CA LYS A 324 -8.34 4.39 16.81
C LYS A 324 -7.58 3.06 16.69
N ILE A 325 -8.10 2.11 15.90
CA ILE A 325 -7.51 0.77 15.80
C ILE A 325 -6.32 0.70 14.84
N THR A 326 -6.19 1.63 13.89
CA THR A 326 -5.19 1.57 12.81
C THR A 326 -3.74 1.33 13.31
N PRO A 327 -3.25 2.02 14.36
CA PRO A 327 -1.88 1.79 14.87
C PRO A 327 -1.70 0.39 15.50
N HIS A 328 -2.76 -0.15 16.10
CA HIS A 328 -2.76 -1.48 16.72
C HIS A 328 -2.86 -2.58 15.66
N LEU A 329 -3.69 -2.37 14.63
CA LEU A 329 -3.77 -3.24 13.46
C LEU A 329 -2.43 -3.34 12.73
N ALA A 330 -1.72 -2.23 12.58
CA ALA A 330 -0.37 -2.22 12.00
C ALA A 330 0.61 -3.10 12.78
N THR A 331 0.59 -3.01 14.11
CA THR A 331 1.43 -3.81 15.01
C THR A 331 1.14 -5.31 14.85
N TYR A 332 -0.15 -5.66 14.84
CA TYR A 332 -0.61 -7.04 14.61
C TYR A 332 -0.14 -7.57 13.25
N LEU A 333 -0.45 -6.86 12.16
CA LEU A 333 -0.08 -7.27 10.79
C LEU A 333 1.43 -7.44 10.63
N TYR A 334 2.22 -6.56 11.23
CA TYR A 334 3.66 -6.68 11.21
C TYR A 334 4.13 -7.95 11.93
N SER A 335 3.63 -8.21 13.14
CA SER A 335 3.99 -9.42 13.88
C SER A 335 3.60 -10.70 13.15
N GLU A 336 2.40 -10.72 12.54
CA GLU A 336 1.92 -11.86 11.77
C GLU A 336 2.76 -12.12 10.51
N ILE A 337 3.13 -11.07 9.77
CA ILE A 337 4.03 -11.19 8.62
C ILE A 337 5.42 -11.64 9.06
N PHE A 338 5.95 -11.10 10.16
CA PHE A 338 7.27 -11.48 10.68
C PHE A 338 7.31 -12.98 11.01
N PHE A 339 6.38 -13.47 11.84
CA PHE A 339 6.37 -14.88 12.22
C PHE A 339 6.10 -15.79 11.01
N GLY A 340 5.26 -15.37 10.07
CA GLY A 340 5.05 -16.10 8.82
C GLY A 340 6.32 -16.20 7.97
N LEU A 341 7.08 -15.11 7.84
CA LEU A 341 8.37 -15.11 7.13
C LEU A 341 9.41 -15.94 7.88
N TYR A 342 9.43 -15.89 9.20
CA TYR A 342 10.31 -16.71 10.04
C TYR A 342 10.04 -18.20 9.86
N TYR A 343 8.77 -18.62 9.93
CA TYR A 343 8.34 -19.99 9.68
C TYR A 343 8.74 -20.49 8.28
N VAL A 344 8.63 -19.62 7.28
CA VAL A 344 9.04 -19.94 5.91
C VAL A 344 10.55 -20.06 5.79
N ALA A 345 11.32 -19.17 6.44
CA ALA A 345 12.77 -19.17 6.41
C ALA A 345 13.40 -20.40 7.08
N HIS A 346 12.75 -20.93 8.13
CA HIS A 346 13.21 -22.07 8.91
C HIS A 346 12.44 -23.34 8.49
N GLU A 347 12.83 -23.91 7.34
CA GLU A 347 12.18 -25.10 6.74
C GLU A 347 12.16 -26.32 7.67
N GLU A 348 13.06 -26.37 8.67
CA GLU A 348 13.11 -27.39 9.72
C GLU A 348 11.88 -27.43 10.63
N ILE A 349 11.17 -26.31 10.78
CA ILE A 349 9.93 -26.22 11.56
C ILE A 349 8.79 -26.82 10.73
N LYS A 350 8.46 -28.10 10.89
CA LYS A 350 7.51 -28.75 9.98
C LYS A 350 6.06 -28.29 10.17
N ASN A 351 5.67 -27.97 11.41
CA ASN A 351 4.31 -27.55 11.75
C ASN A 351 4.31 -26.10 12.29
N PRO A 352 3.38 -25.22 11.87
CA PRO A 352 3.24 -23.88 12.47
C PRO A 352 3.15 -23.89 13.99
N ASN A 353 2.54 -24.92 14.58
CA ASN A 353 2.41 -25.06 16.05
C ASN A 353 3.75 -25.13 16.77
N ASP A 354 4.78 -25.69 16.14
CA ASP A 354 6.12 -25.78 16.71
C ASP A 354 6.74 -24.39 16.90
N LEU A 355 6.37 -23.42 16.04
CA LEU A 355 6.76 -22.01 16.19
C LEU A 355 5.86 -21.29 17.22
N LEU A 356 4.56 -21.59 17.24
CA LEU A 356 3.59 -20.91 18.11
C LEU A 356 3.91 -21.03 19.61
N VAL A 357 4.55 -22.13 20.02
CA VAL A 357 4.93 -22.39 21.42
C VAL A 357 6.31 -21.83 21.81
N GLN A 358 7.09 -21.28 20.86
CA GLN A 358 8.41 -20.69 21.15
C GLN A 358 8.27 -19.37 21.88
N LYS A 359 9.17 -19.07 22.82
CA LYS A 359 9.22 -17.78 23.52
C LYS A 359 9.81 -16.69 22.62
N THR A 360 9.26 -15.50 22.71
CA THR A 360 9.65 -14.33 21.90
C THR A 360 10.88 -13.57 22.43
N ASP A 361 11.39 -13.91 23.61
CA ASP A 361 12.67 -13.37 24.14
C ASP A 361 13.88 -14.25 23.76
N ASP A 362 13.65 -15.30 22.97
CA ASP A 362 14.76 -16.00 22.31
C ASP A 362 15.49 -15.00 21.41
N SER A 363 16.82 -15.07 21.35
CA SER A 363 17.68 -14.13 20.60
C SER A 363 17.26 -13.95 19.12
N ASN A 364 16.53 -14.91 18.57
CA ASN A 364 15.96 -14.92 17.23
C ASN A 364 14.80 -13.93 17.01
N PHE A 365 14.14 -13.44 18.07
CA PHE A 365 12.94 -12.59 17.99
C PHE A 365 13.13 -11.20 18.60
N LEU A 366 14.34 -10.86 19.09
CA LEU A 366 14.69 -9.53 19.62
C LEU A 366 14.36 -8.38 18.65
N ALA A 367 14.37 -8.62 17.34
CA ALA A 367 14.00 -7.62 16.34
C ALA A 367 12.52 -7.21 16.42
N LEU A 368 11.63 -8.16 16.73
CA LEU A 368 10.19 -7.95 16.90
C LEU A 368 9.90 -7.06 18.12
N ILE A 369 10.62 -7.29 19.22
CA ILE A 369 10.55 -6.49 20.46
C ILE A 369 10.86 -5.01 20.18
N ASN A 370 11.82 -4.75 19.28
CA ASN A 370 12.24 -3.39 18.93
C ASN A 370 11.49 -2.79 17.73
N ASN A 371 10.41 -3.42 17.24
CA ASN A 371 9.68 -3.02 16.02
C ASN A 371 10.61 -2.89 14.78
N LYS A 372 11.65 -3.73 14.68
CA LYS A 372 12.65 -3.72 13.61
C LYS A 372 12.37 -4.80 12.58
N LEU A 373 12.26 -4.41 11.31
CA LEU A 373 12.28 -5.34 10.18
C LEU A 373 13.64 -6.05 10.13
N ASP A 374 13.70 -7.27 10.69
CA ASP A 374 14.88 -8.12 10.58
C ASP A 374 15.10 -8.50 9.12
N PHE A 375 16.17 -7.96 8.52
CA PHE A 375 16.46 -8.24 7.11
C PHE A 375 16.89 -9.69 6.87
N LYS A 376 17.39 -10.41 7.88
CA LYS A 376 17.70 -11.84 7.76
C LYS A 376 16.41 -12.62 7.56
N VAL A 377 15.43 -12.42 8.43
CA VAL A 377 14.13 -13.08 8.36
C VAL A 377 13.40 -12.69 7.07
N LEU A 378 13.41 -11.40 6.74
CA LEU A 378 12.75 -10.86 5.56
C LEU A 378 13.35 -11.38 4.25
N LEU A 379 14.67 -11.29 4.07
CA LEU A 379 15.33 -11.73 2.83
C LEU A 379 15.30 -13.25 2.67
N ASN A 380 15.42 -14.02 3.75
CA ASN A 380 15.30 -15.48 3.69
C ASN A 380 13.87 -15.92 3.39
N GLY A 381 12.88 -15.39 4.12
CA GLY A 381 11.47 -15.71 3.93
C GLY A 381 10.96 -15.32 2.54
N ILE A 382 11.19 -14.06 2.11
CA ILE A 382 10.74 -13.60 0.78
C ILE A 382 11.43 -14.38 -0.34
N LYS A 383 12.72 -14.70 -0.22
CA LYS A 383 13.41 -15.52 -1.22
C LYS A 383 12.70 -16.87 -1.42
N ILE A 384 12.28 -17.54 -0.34
CA ILE A 384 11.59 -18.82 -0.43
C ILE A 384 10.17 -18.65 -0.99
N ILE A 385 9.42 -17.63 -0.53
CA ILE A 385 8.08 -17.30 -1.06
C ILE A 385 8.11 -17.08 -2.58
N LEU A 386 9.10 -16.33 -3.07
CA LEU A 386 9.22 -16.01 -4.49
C LEU A 386 9.84 -17.14 -5.32
N LYS A 387 10.45 -18.15 -4.68
CA LYS A 387 11.13 -19.26 -5.39
C LYS A 387 10.13 -20.10 -6.18
N ASP A 388 9.11 -20.60 -5.50
CA ASP A 388 8.11 -21.51 -6.06
C ASP A 388 6.79 -21.50 -5.25
N LYS A 389 5.79 -22.23 -5.76
CA LYS A 389 4.47 -22.31 -5.14
C LYS A 389 4.51 -22.95 -3.74
N LYS A 390 5.39 -23.92 -3.50
CA LYS A 390 5.50 -24.62 -2.22
C LYS A 390 6.01 -23.68 -1.13
N GLY A 391 6.99 -22.83 -1.45
CA GLY A 391 7.46 -21.77 -0.57
C GLY A 391 6.37 -20.77 -0.20
N PHE A 392 5.56 -20.34 -1.18
CA PHE A 392 4.41 -19.48 -0.92
C PHE A 392 3.28 -20.17 -0.13
N GLU A 393 3.00 -21.45 -0.42
CA GLU A 393 2.01 -22.24 0.29
C GLU A 393 2.35 -22.40 1.77
N ARG A 394 3.64 -22.54 2.11
CA ARG A 394 4.10 -22.54 3.50
C ARG A 394 3.77 -21.24 4.23
N PHE A 395 3.96 -20.09 3.58
CA PHE A 395 3.55 -18.79 4.10
C PHE A 395 2.03 -18.72 4.27
N TYR A 396 1.28 -19.11 3.24
CA TYR A 396 -0.17 -19.14 3.25
C TYR A 396 -0.74 -19.99 4.39
N ASN A 397 -0.18 -21.19 4.60
CA ASN A 397 -0.60 -22.10 5.67
C ASN A 397 -0.35 -21.49 7.05
N PHE A 398 0.74 -20.75 7.24
CA PHE A 398 0.95 -20.02 8.48
C PHE A 398 -0.10 -18.92 8.68
N ILE A 399 -0.46 -18.16 7.65
CA ILE A 399 -1.41 -17.05 7.77
C ILE A 399 -2.85 -17.53 7.97
N PHE A 400 -3.28 -18.58 7.28
CA PHE A 400 -4.70 -18.99 7.25
C PHE A 400 -5.00 -20.34 7.91
N LYS A 401 -4.02 -21.23 8.09
CA LYS A 401 -4.27 -22.62 8.55
C LYS A 401 -3.64 -22.97 9.89
N ARG A 402 -2.91 -22.07 10.54
CA ARG A 402 -2.24 -22.34 11.83
C ARG A 402 -3.18 -22.47 13.03
N PHE A 403 -4.46 -22.17 12.86
CA PHE A 403 -5.43 -22.06 13.94
C PHE A 403 -6.18 -23.38 14.15
N ASP A 404 -6.75 -23.55 15.35
CA ASP A 404 -7.59 -24.70 15.67
C ASP A 404 -8.86 -24.70 14.82
N GLU A 405 -8.98 -25.71 13.95
CA GLU A 405 -10.10 -25.88 13.04
C GLU A 405 -11.45 -25.94 13.79
N ASN A 406 -11.47 -26.50 15.01
CA ASN A 406 -12.68 -26.59 15.82
C ASN A 406 -13.15 -25.23 16.35
N LYS A 407 -12.24 -24.26 16.48
CA LYS A 407 -12.60 -22.87 16.83
C LYS A 407 -13.06 -22.08 15.61
N ILE A 408 -12.63 -22.46 14.40
CA ILE A 408 -13.03 -21.80 13.16
C ILE A 408 -14.40 -22.31 12.67
N PHE A 409 -14.56 -23.62 12.60
CA PHE A 409 -15.78 -24.26 12.10
C PHE A 409 -16.69 -24.59 13.28
N ASN A 410 -17.43 -23.58 13.74
CA ASN A 410 -18.50 -23.74 14.72
C ASN A 410 -19.43 -24.90 14.30
N ASN A 411 -19.75 -25.81 15.22
CA ASN A 411 -20.77 -26.85 15.01
C ASN A 411 -22.00 -26.55 15.87
N LEU A 412 -23.16 -27.14 15.54
CA LEU A 412 -24.43 -26.92 16.25
C LEU A 412 -24.37 -27.16 17.78
N ASN A 413 -23.43 -27.96 18.26
CA ASN A 413 -23.20 -28.25 19.68
C ASN A 413 -22.14 -27.35 20.35
N ASN A 414 -21.46 -26.48 19.59
CA ASN A 414 -20.29 -25.71 20.06
C ASN A 414 -20.32 -24.21 19.66
N ILE A 415 -21.46 -23.68 19.17
CA ILE A 415 -21.64 -22.26 18.81
C ILE A 415 -21.48 -21.30 20.01
N SER A 416 -21.35 -21.81 21.25
CA SER A 416 -21.49 -21.02 22.48
C SER A 416 -20.20 -20.59 23.18
N SER A 417 -19.00 -20.84 22.63
CA SER A 417 -17.79 -20.34 23.28
C SER A 417 -17.31 -19.06 22.62
N ASN A 418 -17.45 -17.93 23.32
CA ASN A 418 -16.91 -16.60 23.00
C ASN A 418 -15.35 -16.58 23.00
N LYS A 419 -14.73 -17.71 22.66
CA LYS A 419 -13.29 -17.93 22.66
C LYS A 419 -12.78 -17.55 21.29
N GLY A 420 -12.09 -16.42 21.20
CA GLY A 420 -11.43 -16.06 19.96
C GLY A 420 -10.46 -17.16 19.48
N THR A 421 -10.29 -17.19 18.18
CA THR A 421 -9.46 -18.10 17.39
C THR A 421 -7.99 -17.69 17.42
N GLY A 422 -7.68 -16.45 17.84
CA GLY A 422 -6.35 -15.86 17.71
C GLY A 422 -6.08 -15.37 16.28
N SER A 423 -7.13 -15.13 15.49
CA SER A 423 -7.08 -14.69 14.09
C SER A 423 -8.11 -13.61 13.84
N LEU A 424 -7.65 -12.38 13.64
CA LEU A 424 -8.51 -11.22 13.36
C LEU A 424 -9.59 -11.51 12.30
N ILE A 425 -9.25 -12.27 11.24
CA ILE A 425 -10.16 -12.61 10.14
C ILE A 425 -11.21 -13.63 10.59
N TYR A 426 -10.79 -14.74 11.20
CA TYR A 426 -11.74 -15.77 11.63
C TYR A 426 -12.61 -15.30 12.79
N ASP A 427 -12.08 -14.48 13.69
CA ASP A 427 -12.84 -13.90 14.81
C ASP A 427 -13.95 -12.98 14.34
N LEU A 428 -13.68 -12.15 13.34
CA LEU A 428 -14.70 -11.30 12.74
C LEU A 428 -15.80 -12.14 12.03
N ILE A 429 -15.39 -13.17 11.28
CA ILE A 429 -16.31 -14.08 10.60
C ILE A 429 -17.19 -14.83 11.60
N ASN A 430 -16.58 -15.42 12.63
CA ASN A 430 -17.26 -16.18 13.68
C ASN A 430 -18.19 -15.30 14.50
N TRP A 431 -17.76 -14.08 14.83
CA TRP A 431 -18.60 -13.13 15.55
C TRP A 431 -19.85 -12.77 14.74
N LEU A 432 -19.72 -12.50 13.43
CA LEU A 432 -20.86 -12.24 12.55
C LEU A 432 -21.80 -13.47 12.45
N GLU A 433 -21.22 -14.66 12.27
CA GLU A 433 -21.94 -15.94 12.23
C GLU A 433 -22.76 -16.14 13.52
N GLU A 434 -22.13 -15.94 14.69
CA GLU A 434 -22.76 -16.06 16.00
C GLU A 434 -23.92 -15.06 16.17
N LYS A 435 -23.75 -13.79 15.77
CA LYS A 435 -24.82 -12.78 15.95
C LYS A 435 -26.03 -13.08 15.08
N ILE A 436 -25.83 -13.53 13.85
CA ILE A 436 -26.94 -13.92 12.99
C ILE A 436 -27.60 -15.21 13.51
N ASN A 437 -26.82 -16.17 14.01
CA ASN A 437 -27.35 -17.39 14.66
C ASN A 437 -28.15 -17.09 15.94
N SER A 438 -27.66 -16.19 16.79
CA SER A 438 -28.36 -15.75 18.01
C SER A 438 -29.69 -15.09 17.67
N PHE A 439 -29.71 -14.23 16.63
CA PHE A 439 -30.95 -13.62 16.15
C PHE A 439 -31.96 -14.68 15.68
N SER A 440 -31.52 -15.63 14.85
CA SER A 440 -32.35 -16.74 14.39
C SER A 440 -32.84 -17.62 15.54
N SER A 441 -31.99 -17.97 16.50
CA SER A 441 -32.37 -18.77 17.67
C SER A 441 -33.44 -18.10 18.52
N LYS A 442 -33.30 -16.78 18.75
CA LYS A 442 -34.30 -15.98 19.48
C LYS A 442 -35.60 -15.85 18.71
N LEU A 443 -35.53 -15.66 17.39
CA LEU A 443 -36.70 -15.68 16.52
C LEU A 443 -37.44 -17.02 16.60
N ASN A 444 -36.72 -18.14 16.56
CA ASN A 444 -37.31 -19.48 16.70
C ASN A 444 -37.98 -19.69 18.07
N ILE A 445 -37.39 -19.19 19.16
CA ILE A 445 -38.03 -19.21 20.48
C ILE A 445 -39.34 -18.40 20.47
N LEU A 446 -39.30 -17.18 19.90
CA LEU A 446 -40.49 -16.35 19.77
C LEU A 446 -41.57 -17.03 18.93
N ILE A 447 -41.19 -17.63 17.79
CA ILE A 447 -42.09 -18.40 16.93
C ILE A 447 -42.76 -19.50 17.75
N ARG A 448 -41.98 -20.33 18.46
CA ARG A 448 -42.52 -21.41 19.30
C ARG A 448 -43.45 -20.91 20.39
N PHE A 449 -43.10 -19.80 21.05
CA PHE A 449 -43.96 -19.18 22.05
C PHE A 449 -45.29 -18.74 21.45
N VAL A 450 -45.26 -18.06 20.30
CA VAL A 450 -46.46 -17.62 19.58
C VAL A 450 -47.29 -18.82 19.11
N GLU A 451 -46.67 -19.91 18.66
CA GLU A 451 -47.37 -21.14 18.28
C GLU A 451 -48.06 -21.83 19.45
N ILE A 452 -47.39 -21.92 20.60
CA ILE A 452 -47.98 -22.46 21.83
C ILE A 452 -49.18 -21.58 22.24
N ALA A 453 -48.99 -20.25 22.24
CA ALA A 453 -50.04 -19.29 22.57
C ALA A 453 -51.25 -19.36 21.62
N LEU A 454 -51.03 -19.67 20.34
CA LEU A 454 -52.08 -19.79 19.33
C LEU A 454 -52.73 -21.19 19.26
N ASN A 455 -52.20 -22.16 19.99
CA ASN A 455 -52.79 -23.50 20.13
C ASN A 455 -53.46 -23.70 21.49
N ASP A 456 -53.30 -22.78 22.45
CA ASP A 456 -53.97 -22.80 23.75
C ASP A 456 -55.33 -22.08 23.68
N PRO A 457 -56.46 -22.80 23.84
CA PRO A 457 -57.80 -22.21 23.75
C PRO A 457 -58.06 -21.09 24.75
N ASN A 458 -57.46 -21.14 25.94
CA ASN A 458 -57.64 -20.12 26.98
C ASN A 458 -56.89 -18.84 26.62
N ILE A 459 -55.67 -18.97 26.11
CA ILE A 459 -54.88 -17.82 25.65
C ILE A 459 -55.55 -17.18 24.43
N ILE A 460 -56.01 -17.99 23.47
CA ILE A 460 -56.76 -17.50 22.30
C ILE A 460 -57.97 -16.69 22.75
N LYS A 461 -58.77 -17.19 23.71
CA LYS A 461 -59.94 -16.48 24.22
C LYS A 461 -59.57 -15.14 24.86
N ILE A 462 -58.53 -15.10 25.68
CA ILE A 462 -58.03 -13.85 26.29
C ILE A 462 -57.58 -12.85 25.22
N VAL A 463 -56.88 -13.31 24.19
CA VAL A 463 -56.43 -12.47 23.08
C VAL A 463 -57.63 -11.97 22.26
N GLN A 464 -58.61 -12.82 21.99
CA GLN A 464 -59.86 -12.45 21.32
C GLN A 464 -60.60 -11.36 22.09
N ASP A 465 -60.79 -11.53 23.40
CA ASP A 465 -61.47 -10.55 24.25
C ASP A 465 -60.72 -9.21 24.29
N LYS A 466 -59.39 -9.24 24.38
CA LYS A 466 -58.55 -8.03 24.32
C LYS A 466 -58.61 -7.33 22.96
N ILE A 467 -58.57 -8.07 21.85
CA ILE A 467 -58.73 -7.50 20.50
C ILE A 467 -60.10 -6.84 20.38
N VAL A 468 -61.16 -7.51 20.84
CA VAL A 468 -62.53 -6.97 20.83
C VAL A 468 -62.61 -5.68 21.66
N SER A 469 -62.08 -5.68 22.89
CA SER A 469 -62.05 -4.49 23.76
C SER A 469 -61.27 -3.35 23.10
N PHE A 470 -60.04 -3.62 22.67
CA PHE A 470 -59.16 -2.62 22.06
C PHE A 470 -59.79 -1.96 20.83
N ILE A 471 -60.40 -2.76 19.96
CA ILE A 471 -61.06 -2.23 18.76
C ILE A 471 -62.29 -1.40 19.15
N LYS A 472 -63.12 -1.88 20.08
CA LYS A 472 -64.27 -1.09 20.58
C LYS A 472 -63.83 0.25 21.16
N ASP A 473 -62.70 0.29 21.89
CA ASP A 473 -62.17 1.51 22.51
C ASP A 473 -61.57 2.49 21.50
N LYS A 474 -61.16 2.01 20.32
CA LYS A 474 -60.56 2.83 19.25
C LYS A 474 -61.54 3.21 18.15
N LEU A 475 -62.69 2.56 18.07
CA LEU A 475 -63.73 2.92 17.11
C LEU A 475 -64.37 4.24 17.52
N PRO A 476 -64.48 5.23 16.61
CA PRO A 476 -65.12 6.49 16.92
C PRO A 476 -66.60 6.27 17.26
N LYS A 477 -67.15 7.07 18.19
CA LYS A 477 -68.59 7.08 18.44
C LYS A 477 -69.30 7.45 17.14
N PRO A 478 -70.09 6.53 16.54
CA PRO A 478 -70.73 6.82 15.27
C PRO A 478 -71.81 7.89 15.52
N PRO A 479 -71.93 8.91 14.65
CA PRO A 479 -72.95 9.96 14.79
C PRO A 479 -74.39 9.40 14.74
N MET A 480 -74.58 8.22 14.14
CA MET A 480 -75.82 7.44 14.18
C MET A 480 -75.46 5.95 14.04
N GLY A 481 -76.04 5.08 14.88
CA GLY A 481 -75.81 3.61 14.83
C GLY A 481 -75.00 3.00 15.99
N LYS A 482 -74.63 1.73 15.88
CA LYS A 482 -73.88 0.95 16.88
C LYS A 482 -72.80 0.10 16.22
N TRP A 483 -71.58 0.15 16.76
CA TRP A 483 -70.53 -0.79 16.42
C TRP A 483 -70.78 -2.15 17.10
N THR A 484 -70.66 -3.22 16.32
CA THR A 484 -70.58 -4.59 16.83
C THR A 484 -69.20 -5.11 16.54
N VAL A 485 -68.49 -5.58 17.56
CA VAL A 485 -67.18 -6.21 17.44
C VAL A 485 -67.22 -7.51 18.23
N LYS A 486 -66.98 -8.64 17.56
CA LYS A 486 -67.01 -9.97 18.18
C LYS A 486 -66.13 -10.95 17.40
N PHE A 487 -65.79 -12.08 18.03
CA PHE A 487 -65.26 -13.23 17.32
C PHE A 487 -66.36 -14.24 17.01
N LYS A 488 -66.30 -14.86 15.82
CA LYS A 488 -67.13 -16.00 15.41
C LYS A 488 -66.26 -16.99 14.66
N ASP A 489 -66.18 -18.24 15.12
CA ASP A 489 -65.45 -19.34 14.47
C ASP A 489 -64.04 -18.95 13.98
N ASN A 490 -63.23 -18.38 14.89
CA ASN A 490 -61.86 -17.87 14.65
C ASN A 490 -61.72 -16.58 13.81
N ALA A 491 -62.84 -16.03 13.34
CA ALA A 491 -62.89 -14.77 12.60
C ALA A 491 -63.28 -13.59 13.50
N LEU A 492 -62.58 -12.47 13.36
CA LEU A 492 -62.99 -11.19 13.93
C LEU A 492 -64.03 -10.55 13.01
N GLU A 493 -65.23 -10.33 13.53
CA GLU A 493 -66.30 -9.61 12.85
C GLU A 493 -66.45 -8.21 13.47
N ILE A 494 -66.28 -7.17 12.66
CA ILE A 494 -66.59 -5.78 13.00
C ILE A 494 -67.71 -5.33 12.07
N SER A 495 -68.79 -4.79 12.60
CA SER A 495 -69.84 -4.18 11.79
C SER A 495 -70.30 -2.86 12.38
N LEU A 496 -70.63 -1.91 11.52
CA LEU A 496 -71.37 -0.71 11.89
C LEU A 496 -72.83 -0.96 11.53
N THR A 497 -73.74 -0.83 12.49
CA THR A 497 -75.19 -0.94 12.24
C THR A 497 -75.88 0.41 12.41
N VAL A 498 -76.59 0.92 11.41
CA VAL A 498 -77.32 2.21 11.46
C VAL A 498 -78.78 1.98 11.07
N LEU A 499 -79.74 2.24 11.95
CA LEU A 499 -81.19 2.08 11.67
C LEU A 499 -81.52 0.73 10.96
N ALA A 500 -81.03 -0.37 11.53
CA ALA A 500 -81.11 -1.75 11.00
C ALA A 500 -80.27 -2.08 9.74
N ARG A 501 -79.38 -1.18 9.29
CA ARG A 501 -78.53 -1.33 8.09
C ARG A 501 -77.08 -1.62 8.47
N ILE A 502 -76.32 -2.35 7.66
CA ILE A 502 -74.89 -2.65 7.93
C ILE A 502 -73.99 -1.99 6.86
N PRO A 503 -73.71 -0.68 6.93
CA PRO A 503 -72.88 0.03 5.94
C PRO A 503 -71.41 -0.36 5.90
N LEU A 504 -70.91 -1.05 6.94
CA LEU A 504 -69.57 -1.62 6.97
C LEU A 504 -69.65 -2.97 7.65
N HIS A 505 -69.17 -4.02 6.99
CA HIS A 505 -68.93 -5.31 7.61
C HIS A 505 -67.50 -5.74 7.27
N VAL A 506 -66.71 -6.02 8.30
CA VAL A 506 -65.34 -6.51 8.21
C VAL A 506 -65.33 -7.87 8.87
N LYS A 507 -64.89 -8.89 8.14
CA LYS A 507 -64.58 -10.22 8.63
C LYS A 507 -63.11 -10.50 8.37
N LEU A 508 -62.34 -10.72 9.42
CA LEU A 508 -60.92 -11.07 9.34
C LEU A 508 -60.73 -12.45 9.95
N ASN A 509 -60.33 -13.43 9.14
CA ASN A 509 -59.97 -14.76 9.65
C ASN A 509 -58.57 -14.67 10.28
N LEU A 510 -58.52 -14.47 11.60
CA LEU A 510 -57.26 -14.23 12.31
C LEU A 510 -56.64 -15.53 12.83
N PHE A 511 -57.45 -16.44 13.37
CA PHE A 511 -57.01 -17.70 13.99
C PHE A 511 -57.36 -18.92 13.14
N GLY A 512 -56.88 -20.10 13.52
CA GLY A 512 -57.07 -21.36 12.79
C GLY A 512 -55.97 -21.64 11.74
N GLN A 513 -55.96 -22.86 11.18
CA GLN A 513 -54.89 -23.32 10.28
C GLN A 513 -54.72 -22.44 9.03
N THR A 514 -55.82 -21.90 8.50
CA THR A 514 -55.82 -21.02 7.33
C THR A 514 -55.76 -19.53 7.68
N GLY A 515 -55.89 -19.17 8.97
CA GLY A 515 -55.98 -17.79 9.43
C GLY A 515 -54.69 -16.98 9.30
N LEU A 516 -54.83 -15.66 9.35
CA LEU A 516 -53.76 -14.69 9.13
C LEU A 516 -52.54 -14.90 10.06
N PHE A 517 -52.77 -15.18 11.35
CA PHE A 517 -51.66 -15.37 12.30
C PHE A 517 -50.83 -16.62 11.98
N ASN A 518 -51.46 -17.73 11.57
CA ASN A 518 -50.74 -18.94 11.22
C ASN A 518 -49.90 -18.75 9.94
N LYS A 519 -50.43 -18.03 8.94
CA LYS A 519 -49.66 -17.69 7.73
C LYS A 519 -48.46 -16.79 8.01
N LEU A 520 -48.62 -15.80 8.90
CA LEU A 520 -47.51 -14.95 9.35
C LEU A 520 -46.44 -15.76 10.08
N ILE A 521 -46.82 -16.71 10.94
CA ILE A 521 -45.87 -17.65 11.56
C ILE A 521 -45.13 -18.45 10.51
N THR A 522 -45.82 -18.99 9.50
CA THR A 522 -45.18 -19.75 8.43
C THR A 522 -44.14 -18.91 7.67
N ILE A 523 -44.43 -17.65 7.38
CA ILE A 523 -43.44 -16.71 6.80
C ILE A 523 -42.26 -16.51 7.74
N LEU A 524 -42.50 -16.28 9.04
CA LEU A 524 -41.43 -16.12 10.03
C LEU A 524 -40.56 -17.38 10.15
N LYS A 525 -41.15 -18.58 10.03
CA LYS A 525 -40.42 -19.86 9.98
C LYS A 525 -39.56 -19.97 8.73
N SER A 526 -40.08 -19.65 7.55
CA SER A 526 -39.27 -19.70 6.33
C SER A 526 -38.18 -18.64 6.32
N PHE A 527 -38.42 -17.49 6.96
CA PHE A 527 -37.39 -16.48 7.21
C PHE A 527 -36.31 -16.99 8.18
N ASP A 528 -36.69 -17.66 9.26
CA ASP A 528 -35.76 -18.32 10.19
C ASP A 528 -34.90 -19.37 9.45
N LYS A 529 -35.54 -20.26 8.67
CA LYS A 529 -34.83 -21.26 7.85
C LYS A 529 -33.85 -20.62 6.86
N SER A 530 -34.28 -19.56 6.15
CA SER A 530 -33.42 -18.84 5.20
C SER A 530 -32.21 -18.22 5.88
N THR A 531 -32.42 -17.68 7.09
CA THR A 531 -31.37 -17.07 7.90
C THR A 531 -30.38 -18.13 8.40
N LYS A 532 -30.85 -19.26 8.94
CA LYS A 532 -29.99 -20.39 9.33
C LYS A 532 -29.18 -20.92 8.15
N TYR A 533 -29.83 -21.08 7.00
CA TYR A 533 -29.15 -21.52 5.79
C TYR A 533 -28.02 -20.57 5.37
N LEU A 534 -28.25 -19.24 5.42
CA LEU A 534 -27.17 -18.27 5.21
C LEU A 534 -26.04 -18.49 6.19
N VAL A 535 -26.35 -18.68 7.47
CA VAL A 535 -25.30 -18.82 8.48
C VAL A 535 -24.47 -20.08 8.23
N ASP A 536 -25.14 -21.21 8.02
CA ASP A 536 -24.51 -22.52 7.90
C ASP A 536 -23.70 -22.70 6.59
N GLU A 537 -24.14 -22.09 5.49
CA GLU A 537 -23.52 -22.30 4.17
C GLU A 537 -22.67 -21.11 3.70
N PHE A 538 -23.06 -19.86 3.95
CA PHE A 538 -22.27 -18.70 3.49
C PHE A 538 -20.99 -18.51 4.31
N PHE A 539 -21.06 -18.47 5.65
CA PHE A 539 -19.85 -18.31 6.46
C PHE A 539 -18.93 -19.52 6.32
N LYS A 540 -19.50 -20.72 6.23
CA LYS A 540 -18.75 -21.94 5.93
C LYS A 540 -18.07 -21.87 4.57
N TYR A 541 -18.74 -21.36 3.54
CA TYR A 541 -18.12 -21.13 2.22
C TYR A 541 -16.90 -20.20 2.33
N ILE A 542 -17.03 -19.05 3.01
CA ILE A 542 -15.93 -18.09 3.19
C ILE A 542 -14.77 -18.74 3.97
N LYS A 543 -15.05 -19.44 5.07
CA LYS A 543 -14.04 -20.15 5.87
C LYS A 543 -13.32 -21.22 5.06
N ASN A 544 -14.06 -22.01 4.29
CA ASN A 544 -13.51 -23.03 3.40
C ASN A 544 -12.64 -22.43 2.29
N VAL A 545 -13.01 -21.27 1.73
CA VAL A 545 -12.16 -20.55 0.76
C VAL A 545 -10.81 -20.17 1.38
N LEU A 546 -10.80 -19.68 2.62
CA LEU A 546 -9.57 -19.33 3.36
C LEU A 546 -8.77 -20.57 3.78
N TYR A 547 -9.44 -21.68 4.11
CA TYR A 547 -8.80 -22.92 4.53
C TYR A 547 -8.48 -23.86 3.36
N LEU A 548 -8.85 -23.49 2.13
CA LEU A 548 -8.76 -24.31 0.91
C LEU A 548 -9.52 -25.64 0.98
N ASN A 549 -10.64 -25.67 1.70
CA ASN A 549 -11.55 -26.82 1.77
C ASN A 549 -12.56 -26.79 0.60
N ASN A 550 -13.11 -27.96 0.28
CA ASN A 550 -14.13 -28.08 -0.75
C ASN A 550 -15.45 -27.42 -0.33
N ASN A 551 -16.07 -26.71 -1.27
CA ASN A 551 -17.33 -26.00 -1.05
C ASN A 551 -18.51 -26.75 -1.67
N LYS A 552 -19.64 -26.74 -0.95
CA LYS A 552 -20.93 -27.19 -1.49
C LYS A 552 -21.55 -26.08 -2.34
N LYS A 553 -22.48 -26.47 -3.21
CA LYS A 553 -23.31 -25.54 -3.99
C LYS A 553 -24.30 -24.82 -3.09
N PHE A 554 -24.47 -23.52 -3.30
CA PHE A 554 -25.56 -22.77 -2.68
C PHE A 554 -26.91 -23.26 -3.20
N ASN A 555 -27.87 -23.36 -2.29
CA ASN A 555 -29.25 -23.78 -2.49
C ASN A 555 -30.15 -22.62 -2.05
N PHE A 556 -30.85 -22.03 -3.01
CA PHE A 556 -31.72 -20.87 -2.75
C PHE A 556 -33.18 -21.25 -2.49
N SER A 557 -33.51 -22.55 -2.42
CA SER A 557 -34.87 -23.04 -2.16
C SER A 557 -35.49 -22.48 -0.87
N PHE A 558 -34.73 -22.23 0.19
CA PHE A 558 -35.27 -21.63 1.42
C PHE A 558 -35.75 -20.19 1.23
N PHE A 559 -35.03 -19.39 0.43
CA PHE A 559 -35.45 -18.04 0.06
C PHE A 559 -36.64 -18.06 -0.88
N GLN A 560 -36.69 -19.05 -1.76
CA GLN A 560 -37.83 -19.29 -2.63
C GLN A 560 -39.08 -19.62 -1.81
N GLU A 561 -38.96 -20.52 -0.82
CA GLU A 561 -40.02 -20.86 0.13
C GLU A 561 -40.53 -19.61 0.85
N LEU A 562 -39.62 -18.74 1.33
CA LEU A 562 -39.98 -17.46 1.95
C LEU A 562 -40.80 -16.56 1.00
N ILE A 563 -40.32 -16.35 -0.23
CA ILE A 563 -41.00 -15.48 -1.21
C ILE A 563 -42.37 -16.06 -1.59
N ASN A 564 -42.47 -17.37 -1.77
CA ASN A 564 -43.74 -18.04 -2.07
C ASN A 564 -44.73 -17.86 -0.92
N ASN A 565 -44.29 -18.08 0.33
CA ASN A 565 -45.17 -17.88 1.50
C ASN A 565 -45.63 -16.42 1.67
N VAL A 566 -44.77 -15.44 1.34
CA VAL A 566 -45.17 -14.02 1.29
C VAL A 566 -46.18 -13.76 0.17
N SER A 567 -45.95 -14.31 -1.02
CA SER A 567 -46.87 -14.21 -2.16
C SER A 567 -48.25 -14.79 -1.84
N ASP A 568 -48.27 -15.97 -1.22
CA ASP A 568 -49.51 -16.68 -0.83
C ASP A 568 -50.30 -15.92 0.23
N LEU A 569 -49.62 -15.25 1.18
CA LEU A 569 -50.28 -14.38 2.15
C LEU A 569 -50.95 -13.18 1.45
N LEU A 570 -50.27 -12.54 0.51
CA LEU A 570 -50.77 -11.32 -0.14
C LEU A 570 -51.94 -11.61 -1.10
N LYS A 571 -51.95 -12.77 -1.74
CA LYS A 571 -53.00 -13.20 -2.69
C LYS A 571 -54.24 -13.80 -2.02
N ASP A 572 -54.17 -14.15 -0.74
CA ASP A 572 -55.25 -14.87 -0.07
C ASP A 572 -56.49 -14.01 0.11
N ASP A 573 -57.57 -14.42 -0.55
CA ASP A 573 -58.88 -13.78 -0.53
C ASP A 573 -59.78 -14.30 0.60
N LYS A 574 -59.35 -15.34 1.32
CA LYS A 574 -60.12 -15.96 2.41
C LYS A 574 -59.87 -15.30 3.75
N ASN A 575 -58.77 -14.57 3.92
CA ASN A 575 -58.39 -14.03 5.23
C ASN A 575 -59.03 -12.70 5.57
N ILE A 576 -59.45 -11.94 4.56
CA ILE A 576 -60.03 -10.61 4.72
C ILE A 576 -61.29 -10.57 3.87
N TYR A 577 -62.38 -10.10 4.45
CA TYR A 577 -63.59 -9.80 3.73
C TYR A 577 -64.19 -8.52 4.30
N ILE A 578 -64.13 -7.43 3.55
CA ILE A 578 -64.73 -6.16 3.97
C ILE A 578 -65.75 -5.75 2.91
N THR A 579 -66.99 -5.51 3.33
CA THR A 579 -68.01 -4.88 2.50
C THR A 579 -68.24 -3.45 2.97
N ILE A 580 -68.22 -2.51 2.03
CA ILE A 580 -68.38 -1.08 2.28
C ILE A 580 -69.53 -0.55 1.42
N ALA A 581 -70.50 0.13 2.02
CA ALA A 581 -71.57 0.81 1.31
C ALA A 581 -71.16 2.22 0.84
N LYS A 582 -71.52 2.58 -0.40
CA LYS A 582 -71.23 3.86 -1.06
C LYS A 582 -72.35 4.90 -0.87
N THR A 583 -73.61 4.48 -0.75
CA THR A 583 -74.77 5.39 -0.68
C THR A 583 -75.65 5.17 0.56
N GLU A 584 -76.58 6.10 0.84
CA GLU A 584 -77.57 5.99 1.93
C GLU A 584 -78.83 5.20 1.54
N VAL A 585 -78.87 4.66 0.31
CA VAL A 585 -79.96 3.91 -0.31
C VAL A 585 -79.65 2.40 -0.21
N PRO A 586 -80.63 1.50 0.04
CA PRO A 586 -80.35 0.17 0.59
C PRO A 586 -79.87 -0.83 -0.46
N PHE A 587 -78.83 -1.63 -0.20
CA PHE A 587 -78.63 -2.98 -0.77
C PHE A 587 -77.64 -3.84 0.06
N TRP A 588 -78.10 -4.47 1.16
CA TRP A 588 -77.66 -5.76 1.75
C TRP A 588 -78.63 -6.09 2.92
N PRO A 589 -79.16 -7.32 3.07
CA PRO A 589 -78.77 -8.56 2.40
C PRO A 589 -79.39 -8.77 1.02
N PHE A 590 -80.21 -7.82 0.54
CA PHE A 590 -81.03 -7.98 -0.66
C PHE A 590 -80.39 -7.44 -1.97
N GLY A 591 -79.09 -7.12 -2.00
CA GLY A 591 -78.34 -6.74 -3.22
C GLY A 591 -76.83 -6.71 -2.96
N GLU A 592 -76.00 -6.56 -4.00
CA GLU A 592 -74.53 -6.68 -3.89
C GLU A 592 -73.88 -5.50 -3.13
N PRO A 593 -72.86 -5.76 -2.28
CA PRO A 593 -72.10 -4.70 -1.62
C PRO A 593 -71.40 -3.82 -2.64
N ASP A 594 -71.42 -2.50 -2.42
CA ASP A 594 -70.87 -1.54 -3.39
C ASP A 594 -69.36 -1.68 -3.59
N MET A 595 -68.60 -2.07 -2.56
CA MET A 595 -67.17 -2.38 -2.65
C MET A 595 -66.83 -3.55 -1.74
N GLU A 596 -66.07 -4.51 -2.28
CA GLU A 596 -65.53 -5.64 -1.54
C GLU A 596 -63.99 -5.56 -1.50
N VAL A 597 -63.43 -5.69 -0.29
CA VAL A 597 -61.99 -5.88 -0.06
C VAL A 597 -61.81 -7.34 0.33
N LYS A 598 -61.12 -8.11 -0.52
CA LYS A 598 -60.93 -9.55 -0.29
C LYS A 598 -59.48 -9.88 0.06
N THR A 599 -58.53 -9.07 -0.39
CA THR A 599 -57.09 -9.32 -0.23
C THR A 599 -56.38 -8.15 0.45
N ILE A 600 -55.16 -8.40 0.93
CA ILE A 600 -54.28 -7.34 1.46
C ILE A 600 -53.98 -6.29 0.37
N TYR A 601 -53.90 -6.72 -0.89
CA TYR A 601 -53.72 -5.79 -2.01
C TYR A 601 -54.86 -4.78 -2.12
N ASP A 602 -56.10 -5.24 -1.95
CA ASP A 602 -57.28 -4.37 -2.02
C ASP A 602 -57.28 -3.33 -0.87
N ILE A 603 -56.70 -3.66 0.30
CA ILE A 603 -56.47 -2.71 1.40
C ILE A 603 -55.40 -1.68 1.02
N LEU A 604 -54.27 -2.13 0.50
CA LEU A 604 -53.14 -1.26 0.19
C LEU A 604 -53.48 -0.28 -0.94
N THR A 605 -54.36 -0.64 -1.87
CA THR A 605 -54.79 0.26 -2.96
C THR A 605 -55.95 1.20 -2.58
N LEU A 606 -56.54 1.07 -1.37
CA LEU A 606 -57.61 1.95 -0.87
C LEU A 606 -57.35 3.45 -1.05
N PRO A 607 -56.13 4.00 -0.82
CA PRO A 607 -55.88 5.42 -0.98
C PRO A 607 -56.00 5.94 -2.42
N TYR A 608 -56.12 5.05 -3.39
CA TYR A 608 -56.28 5.33 -4.82
C TYR A 608 -57.60 4.80 -5.37
N ASN A 609 -58.46 4.22 -4.53
CA ASN A 609 -59.79 3.78 -4.93
C ASN A 609 -60.79 4.94 -4.77
N ASN A 610 -61.21 5.53 -5.89
CA ASN A 610 -62.15 6.65 -5.91
C ASN A 610 -63.49 6.31 -5.26
N GLU A 611 -63.91 5.06 -5.33
CA GLU A 611 -65.20 4.65 -4.77
C GLU A 611 -65.15 4.58 -3.23
N PHE A 612 -64.01 4.17 -2.66
CA PHE A 612 -63.75 4.23 -1.22
C PHE A 612 -63.66 5.68 -0.73
N LEU A 613 -62.86 6.52 -1.42
CA LEU A 613 -62.63 7.92 -1.04
C LEU A 613 -63.92 8.76 -1.14
N ASN A 614 -64.84 8.42 -2.03
CA ASN A 614 -66.15 9.07 -2.13
C ASN A 614 -67.25 8.40 -1.29
N GLY A 615 -66.94 7.26 -0.66
CA GLY A 615 -67.88 6.43 0.08
C GLY A 615 -68.27 6.98 1.45
N LEU A 616 -69.35 6.44 2.01
CA LEU A 616 -69.94 6.88 3.28
C LEU A 616 -68.95 6.77 4.46
N VAL A 617 -68.11 5.72 4.46
CA VAL A 617 -67.10 5.48 5.51
C VAL A 617 -66.02 6.56 5.49
N TYR A 618 -65.48 6.91 4.32
CA TYR A 618 -64.48 7.97 4.21
C TYR A 618 -65.08 9.36 4.48
N LYS A 619 -66.31 9.65 4.03
CA LYS A 619 -66.98 10.91 4.35
C LYS A 619 -67.16 11.13 5.85
N LYS A 620 -67.37 10.06 6.62
CA LYS A 620 -67.60 10.12 8.07
C LYS A 620 -66.33 10.00 8.91
N ALA A 621 -65.30 9.30 8.44
CA ALA A 621 -64.06 9.02 9.19
C ALA A 621 -62.77 9.48 8.47
N GLY A 622 -62.88 10.21 7.37
CA GLY A 622 -61.76 10.56 6.48
C GLY A 622 -60.61 11.28 7.18
N LYS A 623 -60.92 12.26 8.04
CA LYS A 623 -59.90 12.99 8.83
C LYS A 623 -59.05 12.07 9.71
N ASP A 624 -59.63 10.98 10.22
CA ASP A 624 -58.93 10.00 11.05
C ASP A 624 -58.19 8.94 10.21
N LEU A 625 -58.67 8.69 8.97
CA LEU A 625 -58.08 7.75 8.03
C LEU A 625 -56.94 8.36 7.20
N ASP A 626 -56.98 9.67 6.93
CA ASP A 626 -56.03 10.41 6.10
C ASP A 626 -54.55 10.17 6.48
N PRO A 627 -54.16 10.21 7.77
CA PRO A 627 -52.77 9.93 8.16
C PRO A 627 -52.31 8.52 7.81
N ILE A 628 -53.21 7.53 7.85
CA ILE A 628 -52.92 6.13 7.52
C ILE A 628 -52.84 5.97 6.00
N LEU A 629 -53.82 6.51 5.27
CA LEU A 629 -53.86 6.48 3.82
C LEU A 629 -52.64 7.19 3.20
N ASN A 630 -52.18 8.30 3.77
CA ASN A 630 -50.96 9.00 3.32
C ASN A 630 -49.68 8.17 3.52
N LYS A 631 -49.58 7.37 4.59
CA LYS A 631 -48.46 6.43 4.77
C LYS A 631 -48.49 5.33 3.71
N ILE A 632 -49.67 4.80 3.41
CA ILE A 632 -49.84 3.80 2.35
C ILE A 632 -49.52 4.39 0.97
N LYS A 633 -49.98 5.62 0.67
CA LYS A 633 -49.57 6.37 -0.54
C LYS A 633 -48.05 6.48 -0.63
N THR A 634 -47.39 6.93 0.43
CA THR A 634 -45.92 7.06 0.46
C THR A 634 -45.21 5.72 0.20
N PHE A 635 -45.72 4.63 0.78
CA PHE A 635 -45.20 3.29 0.55
C PHE A 635 -45.38 2.85 -0.91
N LEU A 636 -46.58 3.00 -1.49
CA LEU A 636 -46.87 2.62 -2.87
C LEU A 636 -46.12 3.48 -3.88
N GLU A 637 -46.00 4.79 -3.63
CA GLU A 637 -45.16 5.68 -4.43
C GLU A 637 -43.68 5.25 -4.33
N SER A 638 -43.22 4.72 -3.20
CA SER A 638 -41.85 4.17 -3.09
C SER A 638 -41.69 2.90 -3.93
N LEU A 639 -42.69 2.00 -3.93
CA LEU A 639 -42.68 0.81 -4.79
C LEU A 639 -42.67 1.20 -6.28
N LYS A 640 -43.47 2.19 -6.66
CA LYS A 640 -43.50 2.75 -8.02
C LYS A 640 -42.15 3.38 -8.41
N LYS A 641 -41.64 4.24 -7.54
CA LYS A 641 -40.34 4.94 -7.67
C LYS A 641 -39.19 3.97 -7.93
N TYR A 642 -39.19 2.82 -7.27
CA TYR A 642 -38.19 1.77 -7.48
C TYR A 642 -38.59 0.69 -8.50
N LYS A 643 -39.70 0.88 -9.22
CA LYS A 643 -40.22 0.00 -10.29
C LYS A 643 -40.56 -1.43 -9.83
N PHE A 644 -40.98 -1.62 -8.58
CA PHE A 644 -41.63 -2.86 -8.16
C PHE A 644 -43.04 -2.98 -8.73
N ILE A 645 -43.68 -1.84 -8.99
CA ILE A 645 -44.99 -1.70 -9.62
C ILE A 645 -44.95 -0.55 -10.63
N THR A 646 -45.85 -0.56 -11.61
CA THR A 646 -45.95 0.54 -12.59
C THR A 646 -46.74 1.72 -12.04
N GLU A 647 -47.83 1.43 -11.33
CA GLU A 647 -48.69 2.42 -10.69
C GLU A 647 -49.26 1.87 -9.38
N PRO A 648 -49.63 2.73 -8.41
CA PRO A 648 -50.15 2.28 -7.12
C PRO A 648 -51.40 1.40 -7.24
N ILE A 649 -52.27 1.67 -8.22
CA ILE A 649 -53.53 0.93 -8.46
C ILE A 649 -53.25 -0.49 -8.98
N LYS A 650 -52.13 -0.70 -9.70
CA LYS A 650 -51.74 -1.99 -10.27
C LYS A 650 -50.95 -2.89 -9.32
N LEU A 651 -50.86 -2.54 -8.04
CA LEU A 651 -50.12 -3.29 -7.02
C LEU A 651 -50.42 -4.79 -7.04
N LYS A 652 -51.71 -5.16 -7.11
CA LYS A 652 -52.17 -6.55 -7.07
C LYS A 652 -51.56 -7.40 -8.20
N ASP A 653 -51.54 -6.85 -9.41
CA ASP A 653 -51.06 -7.56 -10.60
C ASP A 653 -49.54 -7.48 -10.71
N ASP A 654 -48.98 -6.27 -10.62
CA ASP A 654 -47.56 -6.02 -10.86
C ASP A 654 -46.68 -6.62 -9.75
N PHE A 655 -47.04 -6.44 -8.49
CA PHE A 655 -46.21 -6.91 -7.37
C PHE A 655 -46.31 -8.42 -7.19
N SER A 656 -47.49 -9.00 -7.41
CA SER A 656 -47.65 -10.47 -7.44
C SER A 656 -46.79 -11.10 -8.51
N LYS A 657 -46.82 -10.54 -9.72
CA LYS A 657 -46.00 -11.01 -10.85
C LYS A 657 -44.52 -10.79 -10.57
N TYR A 658 -44.16 -9.68 -9.92
CA TYR A 658 -42.80 -9.41 -9.46
C TYR A 658 -42.28 -10.50 -8.50
N LEU A 659 -43.04 -10.86 -7.46
CA LEU A 659 -42.64 -11.89 -6.49
C LEU A 659 -42.50 -13.27 -7.14
N GLU A 660 -43.41 -13.62 -8.05
CA GLU A 660 -43.32 -14.89 -8.79
C GLU A 660 -42.08 -14.93 -9.69
N ASN A 661 -41.80 -13.84 -10.40
CA ASN A 661 -40.59 -13.73 -11.22
C ASN A 661 -39.32 -13.75 -10.36
N LEU A 662 -39.33 -13.12 -9.18
CA LEU A 662 -38.21 -13.15 -8.24
C LEU A 662 -37.96 -14.57 -7.73
N SER A 663 -39.02 -15.27 -7.31
CA SER A 663 -38.98 -16.68 -6.86
C SER A 663 -38.37 -17.58 -7.94
N LYS A 664 -38.87 -17.50 -9.18
CA LYS A 664 -38.32 -18.23 -10.34
C LYS A 664 -36.87 -17.84 -10.65
N HIS A 665 -36.53 -16.56 -10.52
CA HIS A 665 -35.19 -16.07 -10.81
C HIS A 665 -34.16 -16.55 -9.77
N LEU A 666 -34.53 -16.73 -8.50
CA LEU A 666 -33.63 -17.29 -7.47
C LEU A 666 -33.15 -18.70 -7.81
N ILE A 667 -33.99 -19.52 -8.47
CA ILE A 667 -33.59 -20.85 -8.97
C ILE A 667 -32.40 -20.74 -9.93
N THR A 668 -32.31 -19.65 -10.69
CA THR A 668 -31.16 -19.47 -11.60
C THR A 668 -29.84 -19.31 -10.84
N TYR A 669 -29.84 -18.94 -9.56
CA TYR A 669 -28.62 -18.88 -8.74
C TYR A 669 -28.19 -20.24 -8.21
N GLU A 670 -29.08 -21.24 -8.24
CA GLU A 670 -28.74 -22.62 -7.90
C GLU A 670 -27.71 -23.16 -8.90
N ASN A 671 -26.75 -23.95 -8.41
CA ASN A 671 -25.68 -24.55 -9.21
C ASN A 671 -24.67 -23.58 -9.85
N GLY A 672 -24.63 -22.29 -9.50
CA GLY A 672 -23.67 -21.34 -10.05
C GLY A 672 -22.19 -21.68 -9.77
N ASP A 673 -21.31 -21.42 -10.75
CA ASP A 673 -19.86 -21.73 -10.75
C ASP A 673 -19.00 -20.87 -9.78
N LEU A 674 -19.59 -20.31 -8.72
CA LEU A 674 -18.87 -19.59 -7.66
C LEU A 674 -17.88 -20.49 -6.88
N ILE A 675 -17.92 -21.80 -7.13
CA ILE A 675 -17.39 -22.86 -6.25
C ILE A 675 -15.98 -23.29 -6.65
N ASN A 676 -15.59 -23.08 -7.91
CA ASN A 676 -14.24 -23.37 -8.39
C ASN A 676 -13.32 -22.16 -8.15
N PHE A 677 -13.04 -21.89 -6.89
CA PHE A 677 -12.11 -20.84 -6.45
C PHE A 677 -11.06 -21.44 -5.51
N ASN A 678 -9.78 -21.28 -5.85
CA ASN A 678 -8.67 -21.66 -4.98
C ASN A 678 -7.83 -20.41 -4.70
N LEU A 679 -7.94 -19.92 -3.48
CA LEU A 679 -7.34 -18.66 -3.07
C LEU A 679 -5.79 -18.68 -3.19
N LEU A 680 -5.16 -19.80 -2.87
CA LEU A 680 -3.72 -19.99 -3.00
C LEU A 680 -3.26 -19.84 -4.47
N ASN A 681 -3.97 -20.46 -5.41
CA ASN A 681 -3.68 -20.34 -6.84
C ASN A 681 -3.86 -18.88 -7.30
N SER A 682 -4.96 -18.25 -6.91
CA SER A 682 -5.23 -16.85 -7.27
C SER A 682 -4.18 -15.88 -6.72
N PHE A 683 -3.65 -16.10 -5.51
CA PHE A 683 -2.55 -15.30 -4.99
C PHE A 683 -1.20 -15.63 -5.64
N TYR A 684 -0.97 -16.87 -6.10
CA TYR A 684 0.32 -17.29 -6.63
C TYR A 684 0.51 -16.93 -8.11
N ASN A 685 -0.40 -17.35 -8.99
CA ASN A 685 -0.29 -17.15 -10.44
C ASN A 685 -1.57 -16.58 -11.08
N GLY A 686 -2.72 -16.66 -10.40
CA GLY A 686 -3.99 -16.12 -10.86
C GLY A 686 -4.19 -14.65 -10.50
N ASN A 687 -5.44 -14.24 -10.34
CA ASN A 687 -5.79 -12.89 -9.96
C ASN A 687 -7.08 -12.90 -9.15
N ILE A 688 -7.01 -12.55 -7.87
CA ILE A 688 -8.18 -12.50 -6.97
C ILE A 688 -9.31 -11.65 -7.56
N ILE A 689 -8.98 -10.57 -8.29
CA ILE A 689 -9.97 -9.71 -8.90
C ILE A 689 -10.76 -10.47 -9.98
N SER A 690 -10.13 -11.21 -10.89
CA SER A 690 -10.87 -12.04 -11.86
C SER A 690 -11.45 -13.29 -11.24
N ASP A 691 -10.68 -13.95 -10.40
CA ASP A 691 -10.96 -15.31 -9.95
C ASP A 691 -12.00 -15.33 -8.83
N PHE A 692 -12.18 -14.23 -8.11
CA PHE A 692 -13.13 -14.06 -7.02
C PHE A 692 -14.08 -12.87 -7.21
N VAL A 693 -13.55 -11.65 -7.32
CA VAL A 693 -14.38 -10.43 -7.28
C VAL A 693 -15.32 -10.34 -8.50
N HIS A 694 -14.79 -10.55 -9.71
CA HIS A 694 -15.62 -10.55 -10.92
C HIS A 694 -16.62 -11.69 -10.92
N LYS A 695 -16.28 -12.88 -10.44
CA LYS A 695 -17.24 -13.99 -10.31
C LYS A 695 -18.40 -13.65 -9.38
N TRP A 696 -18.15 -12.97 -8.27
CA TRP A 696 -19.21 -12.49 -7.37
C TRP A 696 -20.06 -11.39 -8.01
N ILE A 697 -19.44 -10.45 -8.74
CA ILE A 697 -20.17 -9.43 -9.50
C ILE A 697 -21.05 -10.09 -10.56
N ASP A 698 -20.52 -11.06 -11.30
CA ASP A 698 -21.23 -11.81 -12.34
C ASP A 698 -22.37 -12.64 -11.77
N PHE A 699 -22.13 -13.26 -10.61
CA PHE A 699 -23.16 -13.98 -9.87
C PHE A 699 -24.30 -13.04 -9.45
N LEU A 700 -24.00 -11.92 -8.78
CA LEU A 700 -25.01 -10.95 -8.32
C LEU A 700 -25.75 -10.24 -9.45
N ALA A 701 -25.15 -10.14 -10.64
CA ALA A 701 -25.71 -9.53 -11.82
C ALA A 701 -26.13 -10.55 -12.89
N LYS A 702 -26.48 -11.78 -12.49
CA LYS A 702 -26.92 -12.84 -13.41
C LYS A 702 -28.14 -12.41 -14.24
N ASP A 703 -28.23 -12.89 -15.48
CA ASP A 703 -29.27 -12.51 -16.46
C ASP A 703 -29.35 -10.98 -16.72
N ILE A 704 -28.18 -10.36 -16.85
CA ILE A 704 -28.02 -8.90 -16.94
C ILE A 704 -28.69 -8.24 -18.16
N SER A 705 -28.94 -9.01 -19.22
CA SER A 705 -29.53 -8.56 -20.48
C SER A 705 -31.05 -8.56 -20.46
N LYS A 706 -31.70 -9.06 -19.40
CA LYS A 706 -33.15 -9.04 -19.26
C LYS A 706 -33.57 -7.73 -18.61
N ASP A 707 -34.24 -6.85 -19.35
CA ASP A 707 -34.77 -5.59 -18.83
C ASP A 707 -35.79 -5.78 -17.69
N ASN A 708 -36.43 -6.96 -17.63
CA ASN A 708 -37.38 -7.35 -16.57
C ASN A 708 -36.75 -8.18 -15.43
N ASN A 709 -35.46 -8.00 -15.14
CA ASN A 709 -34.80 -8.72 -14.06
C ASN A 709 -35.34 -8.28 -12.68
N SER A 710 -35.92 -9.20 -11.91
CA SER A 710 -36.56 -8.92 -10.61
C SER A 710 -35.59 -8.45 -9.52
N ILE A 711 -34.28 -8.62 -9.71
CA ILE A 711 -33.26 -8.12 -8.79
C ILE A 711 -33.01 -6.61 -8.97
N LEU A 712 -33.35 -6.04 -10.14
CA LEU A 712 -33.14 -4.62 -10.44
C LEU A 712 -33.89 -3.70 -9.47
N ALA A 713 -35.15 -3.98 -9.17
CA ALA A 713 -35.96 -3.18 -8.25
C ALA A 713 -35.37 -3.18 -6.82
N ILE A 714 -34.82 -4.33 -6.38
CA ILE A 714 -34.12 -4.45 -5.09
C ILE A 714 -32.88 -3.55 -5.06
N PHE A 715 -32.05 -3.61 -6.10
CA PHE A 715 -30.86 -2.76 -6.16
C PHE A 715 -31.17 -1.27 -6.23
N LYS A 716 -32.22 -0.86 -6.94
CA LYS A 716 -32.69 0.54 -6.95
C LYS A 716 -33.06 1.01 -5.55
N ALA A 717 -33.77 0.18 -4.79
CA ALA A 717 -34.18 0.50 -3.42
C ALA A 717 -32.98 0.60 -2.47
N ILE A 718 -32.05 -0.36 -2.53
CA ILE A 718 -30.86 -0.38 -1.65
C ILE A 718 -29.93 0.79 -1.96
N SER A 719 -29.67 1.05 -3.24
CA SER A 719 -28.77 2.14 -3.68
C SER A 719 -29.42 3.52 -3.63
N LYS A 720 -30.75 3.57 -3.53
CA LYS A 720 -31.57 4.78 -3.70
C LYS A 720 -31.36 5.47 -5.05
N ASP A 721 -31.00 4.72 -6.10
CA ASP A 721 -30.79 5.21 -7.46
C ASP A 721 -31.97 4.83 -8.37
N GLU A 722 -32.93 5.74 -8.50
CA GLU A 722 -34.15 5.53 -9.32
C GLU A 722 -33.84 5.44 -10.82
N LYS A 723 -32.80 6.16 -11.25
CA LYS A 723 -32.39 6.30 -12.65
C LYS A 723 -31.66 5.07 -13.19
N LEU A 724 -31.37 4.09 -12.34
CA LEU A 724 -30.75 2.85 -12.76
C LEU A 724 -31.67 2.12 -13.75
N GLU A 725 -31.26 1.94 -15.00
CA GLU A 725 -32.14 1.37 -16.04
C GLU A 725 -32.05 -0.15 -16.11
N ASN A 726 -30.87 -0.71 -15.87
CA ASN A 726 -30.63 -2.15 -15.92
C ASN A 726 -29.46 -2.54 -15.00
N LEU A 727 -29.32 -3.84 -14.75
CA LEU A 727 -28.23 -4.38 -13.92
C LEU A 727 -26.85 -4.21 -14.59
N LYS A 728 -26.80 -4.01 -15.91
CA LYS A 728 -25.55 -3.74 -16.65
C LYS A 728 -24.90 -2.45 -16.17
N GLN A 729 -25.67 -1.40 -15.93
CA GLN A 729 -25.13 -0.16 -15.35
C GLN A 729 -24.48 -0.39 -13.97
N ILE A 730 -25.04 -1.26 -13.12
CA ILE A 730 -24.40 -1.61 -11.82
C ILE A 730 -23.13 -2.40 -12.05
N LYS A 731 -23.19 -3.47 -12.86
CA LYS A 731 -22.04 -4.30 -13.16
C LYS A 731 -20.91 -3.48 -13.75
N ASP A 732 -21.20 -2.60 -14.72
CA ASP A 732 -20.22 -1.73 -15.36
C ASP A 732 -19.63 -0.75 -14.35
N ARG A 733 -20.45 -0.14 -13.47
CA ARG A 733 -19.95 0.73 -12.38
C ARG A 733 -19.04 -0.02 -11.41
N TRP A 734 -19.42 -1.21 -10.97
CA TRP A 734 -18.61 -2.04 -10.06
C TRP A 734 -17.34 -2.51 -10.75
N THR A 735 -17.44 -3.04 -11.96
CA THR A 735 -16.31 -3.52 -12.78
C THR A 735 -15.36 -2.38 -13.09
N ALA A 736 -15.85 -1.16 -13.40
CA ALA A 736 -15.01 0.00 -13.63
C ALA A 736 -14.24 0.41 -12.37
N LYS A 737 -14.90 0.48 -11.20
CA LYS A 737 -14.24 0.77 -9.92
C LYS A 737 -13.18 -0.28 -9.57
N ILE A 738 -13.52 -1.56 -9.70
CA ILE A 738 -12.60 -2.67 -9.46
C ILE A 738 -11.47 -2.69 -10.48
N SER A 739 -11.73 -2.38 -11.75
CA SER A 739 -10.71 -2.27 -12.80
C SER A 739 -9.76 -1.11 -12.56
N GLU A 740 -10.25 0.02 -12.06
CA GLU A 740 -9.41 1.15 -11.68
C GLU A 740 -8.47 0.79 -10.52
N LEU A 741 -8.98 0.06 -9.52
CA LEU A 741 -8.17 -0.50 -8.42
C LEU A 741 -7.17 -1.55 -8.94
N SER A 742 -7.62 -2.47 -9.80
CA SER A 742 -6.79 -3.51 -10.43
C SER A 742 -5.61 -2.91 -11.20
N LYS A 743 -5.86 -1.87 -12.01
CA LYS A 743 -4.81 -1.11 -12.73
C LYS A 743 -3.77 -0.49 -11.78
N LYS A 744 -4.17 -0.12 -10.55
CA LYS A 744 -3.24 0.43 -9.55
C LYS A 744 -2.31 -0.65 -8.98
N ILE A 745 -2.73 -1.93 -8.97
CA ILE A 745 -2.01 -3.05 -8.34
C ILE A 745 -1.53 -4.15 -9.30
N GLN A 746 -1.71 -4.00 -10.61
CA GLN A 746 -1.44 -5.03 -11.65
C GLN A 746 -0.07 -5.75 -11.55
N ASN A 747 0.99 -5.07 -11.12
CA ASN A 747 2.31 -5.69 -10.97
C ASN A 747 2.44 -6.48 -9.66
N PHE A 748 1.56 -6.24 -8.69
CA PHE A 748 1.48 -6.89 -7.38
C PHE A 748 0.29 -7.84 -7.26
N GLU A 749 -0.37 -8.12 -8.39
CA GLU A 749 -1.61 -8.90 -8.47
C GLU A 749 -1.43 -10.34 -8.00
N ASN A 750 -0.22 -10.90 -8.16
CA ASN A 750 0.16 -12.21 -7.66
C ASN A 750 1.69 -12.35 -7.46
N ILE A 751 2.08 -13.39 -6.74
CA ILE A 751 3.48 -13.70 -6.39
C ILE A 751 4.35 -13.93 -7.64
N THR A 752 3.83 -14.62 -8.66
CA THR A 752 4.58 -14.92 -9.88
C THR A 752 4.91 -13.65 -10.67
N LYS A 753 3.99 -12.67 -10.71
CA LYS A 753 4.27 -11.36 -11.31
C LYS A 753 5.33 -10.63 -10.52
N ILE A 754 5.19 -10.54 -9.19
CA ILE A 754 6.18 -9.88 -8.31
C ILE A 754 7.57 -10.48 -8.52
N LYS A 755 7.66 -11.82 -8.48
CA LYS A 755 8.90 -12.57 -8.74
C LYS A 755 9.60 -12.11 -10.01
N ASN A 756 8.83 -11.92 -11.09
CA ASN A 756 9.32 -11.66 -12.44
C ASN A 756 9.38 -10.17 -12.81
N ILE A 757 9.06 -9.24 -11.90
CA ILE A 757 9.26 -7.81 -12.15
C ILE A 757 10.75 -7.59 -12.41
N LYS A 758 11.07 -7.11 -13.61
CA LYS A 758 12.42 -6.67 -13.95
C LYS A 758 12.69 -5.31 -13.34
N ILE A 759 13.88 -5.17 -12.79
CA ILE A 759 14.31 -3.94 -12.15
C ILE A 759 14.82 -3.00 -13.23
N ASN A 760 13.94 -2.12 -13.72
CA ASN A 760 14.32 -1.14 -14.73
C ASN A 760 15.00 0.06 -14.09
N LEU A 761 16.31 0.13 -14.27
CA LEU A 761 17.14 1.25 -13.88
C LEU A 761 17.49 2.11 -15.13
N PRO A 762 17.27 3.45 -15.30
CA PRO A 762 17.84 4.25 -16.37
C PRO A 762 19.29 3.97 -16.56
N GLU A 763 19.55 3.68 -17.82
CA GLU A 763 20.84 3.31 -18.34
C GLU A 763 21.90 4.33 -18.00
N ASN A 764 21.58 5.63 -17.99
CA ASN A 764 22.56 6.65 -17.63
C ASN A 764 23.11 6.44 -16.23
N LEU A 765 22.24 6.09 -15.27
CA LEU A 765 22.64 5.84 -13.89
C LEU A 765 23.38 4.51 -13.77
N LEU A 766 22.92 3.48 -14.48
CA LEU A 766 23.60 2.18 -14.52
C LEU A 766 25.01 2.26 -15.14
N LYS A 767 25.14 2.95 -16.28
CA LYS A 767 26.40 3.21 -16.98
C LYS A 767 27.35 4.05 -16.12
N GLN A 768 26.82 5.05 -15.43
CA GLN A 768 27.59 5.86 -14.48
C GLN A 768 28.12 5.07 -13.28
N PHE A 769 27.48 3.95 -12.92
CA PHE A 769 27.89 3.13 -11.78
C PHE A 769 28.46 1.76 -12.18
N GLY A 770 28.52 1.41 -13.47
CA GLY A 770 28.97 0.10 -13.95
C GLY A 770 28.05 -1.05 -13.49
N LEU A 771 26.74 -0.79 -13.39
CA LEU A 771 25.73 -1.70 -12.86
C LEU A 771 24.72 -2.17 -13.91
N GLU A 772 25.07 -2.12 -15.20
CA GLU A 772 24.18 -2.44 -16.32
C GLU A 772 23.54 -3.83 -16.20
N SER A 773 24.24 -4.77 -15.56
CA SER A 773 23.75 -6.13 -15.28
C SER A 773 22.53 -6.16 -14.33
N LEU A 774 22.30 -5.13 -13.52
CA LEU A 774 21.11 -5.04 -12.64
C LEU A 774 19.82 -4.78 -13.42
N ASN A 775 19.89 -4.19 -14.63
CA ASN A 775 18.71 -3.86 -15.44
C ASN A 775 17.95 -5.10 -15.94
N ILE A 776 18.62 -6.25 -15.94
CA ILE A 776 18.11 -7.51 -16.47
C ILE A 776 17.59 -8.41 -15.34
N GLN A 777 17.97 -8.11 -14.08
CA GLN A 777 17.57 -8.92 -12.93
C GLN A 777 16.08 -8.73 -12.60
N THR A 778 15.46 -9.85 -12.29
CA THR A 778 14.13 -9.90 -11.66
C THR A 778 14.23 -9.58 -10.16
N ILE A 779 13.12 -9.22 -9.52
CA ILE A 779 13.05 -9.04 -8.05
C ILE A 779 13.57 -10.29 -7.32
N TYR A 780 13.20 -11.49 -7.79
CA TYR A 780 13.69 -12.72 -7.18
C TYR A 780 15.20 -12.88 -7.28
N GLU A 781 15.79 -12.60 -8.44
CA GLU A 781 17.24 -12.66 -8.62
C GLU A 781 17.98 -11.62 -7.77
N LEU A 782 17.43 -10.41 -7.65
CA LEU A 782 17.98 -9.39 -6.77
C LEU A 782 17.94 -9.86 -5.32
N ILE A 783 16.78 -10.33 -4.82
CA ILE A 783 16.63 -10.79 -3.44
C ILE A 783 17.52 -11.99 -3.18
N LYS A 784 17.65 -12.93 -4.11
CA LYS A 784 18.57 -14.08 -4.01
C LYS A 784 20.02 -13.61 -3.88
N THR A 785 20.42 -12.61 -4.67
CA THR A 785 21.76 -12.02 -4.65
C THR A 785 22.03 -11.30 -3.34
N LEU A 786 21.14 -10.41 -2.92
CA LEU A 786 21.22 -9.68 -1.65
C LEU A 786 21.29 -10.66 -0.48
N ASN A 787 20.42 -11.66 -0.45
CA ASN A 787 20.36 -12.64 0.62
C ASN A 787 21.66 -13.45 0.73
N LYS A 788 22.26 -13.88 -0.39
CA LYS A 788 23.55 -14.59 -0.38
C LYS A 788 24.64 -13.78 0.34
N TYR A 789 24.75 -12.50 0.00
CA TYR A 789 25.77 -11.62 0.58
C TYR A 789 25.46 -11.22 2.02
N PHE A 790 24.18 -10.97 2.31
CA PHE A 790 23.73 -10.61 3.63
C PHE A 790 23.98 -11.75 4.64
N ASN A 791 23.68 -12.99 4.26
CA ASN A 791 23.99 -14.16 5.09
C ASN A 791 25.51 -14.38 5.26
N ASP A 792 26.31 -14.11 4.23
CA ASP A 792 27.78 -14.19 4.32
C ASP A 792 28.39 -13.09 5.22
N TYR A 793 27.74 -11.92 5.31
CA TYR A 793 28.12 -10.89 6.28
C TYR A 793 27.75 -11.30 7.71
N LEU A 794 26.52 -11.77 7.91
CA LEU A 794 26.02 -12.17 9.23
C LEU A 794 26.74 -13.39 9.78
N SER A 795 27.16 -14.35 8.94
CA SER A 795 27.98 -15.48 9.41
C SER A 795 29.32 -15.04 9.99
N LYS A 796 29.88 -13.93 9.50
CA LYS A 796 31.10 -13.30 10.01
C LYS A 796 30.86 -12.30 11.14
N ASN A 797 29.60 -11.91 11.36
CA ASN A 797 29.18 -10.96 12.38
C ASN A 797 27.91 -11.48 13.10
N PRO A 798 27.99 -12.65 13.78
CA PRO A 798 26.80 -13.37 14.24
C PRO A 798 25.98 -12.60 15.29
N ASN A 799 26.61 -11.68 16.02
CA ASN A 799 25.96 -10.88 17.07
C ASN A 799 25.30 -9.59 16.54
N LYS A 800 25.36 -9.33 15.23
CA LYS A 800 24.75 -8.13 14.63
C LYS A 800 23.36 -8.44 14.09
N VAL A 801 22.35 -7.79 14.64
CA VAL A 801 21.02 -7.68 14.01
C VAL A 801 21.05 -6.49 13.07
N VAL A 802 20.73 -6.71 11.79
CA VAL A 802 20.62 -5.63 10.80
C VAL A 802 19.17 -5.53 10.37
N GLY A 803 18.53 -4.42 10.70
CA GLY A 803 17.13 -4.17 10.38
C GLY A 803 16.84 -2.68 10.33
N VAL A 804 15.60 -2.32 9.99
CA VAL A 804 15.13 -0.93 10.04
C VAL A 804 13.87 -0.88 10.87
N ASN A 805 13.79 0.07 11.80
CA ASN A 805 12.56 0.29 12.57
C ASN A 805 11.41 0.67 11.61
N ILE A 806 10.25 0.03 11.75
CA ILE A 806 9.11 0.31 10.86
C ILE A 806 8.60 1.73 11.03
N SER A 807 8.53 2.20 12.29
CA SER A 807 8.08 3.57 12.61
C SER A 807 8.91 4.63 11.89
N SER A 808 10.18 4.32 11.65
CA SER A 808 11.09 5.15 10.89
C SER A 808 10.70 5.29 9.42
N LEU A 809 10.23 4.21 8.77
CA LEU A 809 9.68 4.28 7.41
C LEU A 809 8.36 5.07 7.37
N GLY A 810 7.47 4.84 8.33
CA GLY A 810 6.22 5.58 8.41
C GLY A 810 6.42 7.08 8.65
N LYS A 811 7.34 7.45 9.56
CA LYS A 811 7.74 8.84 9.81
C LYS A 811 8.26 9.53 8.55
N VAL A 812 9.06 8.84 7.73
CA VAL A 812 9.52 9.37 6.43
C VAL A 812 8.35 9.64 5.50
N LEU A 813 7.45 8.67 5.32
CA LEU A 813 6.30 8.83 4.44
C LEU A 813 5.40 9.98 4.89
N THR A 814 5.16 10.11 6.20
CA THR A 814 4.41 11.24 6.78
C THR A 814 5.13 12.56 6.54
N ALA A 815 6.45 12.65 6.78
CA ALA A 815 7.21 13.88 6.57
C ALA A 815 7.21 14.33 5.10
N LEU A 816 7.28 13.39 4.14
CA LEU A 816 7.17 13.69 2.72
C LEU A 816 5.82 14.31 2.33
N THR A 817 4.77 14.07 3.11
CA THR A 817 3.42 14.60 2.90
C THR A 817 3.13 15.91 3.63
N ILE A 818 4.08 16.44 4.42
CA ILE A 818 3.93 17.74 5.08
C ILE A 818 3.60 18.79 4.03
N LYS A 819 2.50 19.50 4.23
CA LYS A 819 2.11 20.62 3.39
C LYS A 819 2.78 21.88 3.90
N VAL A 820 3.28 22.68 2.98
CA VAL A 820 3.92 23.96 3.25
C VAL A 820 3.15 25.06 2.52
N GLY A 821 2.79 26.09 3.27
CA GLY A 821 2.31 27.37 2.75
C GLY A 821 3.39 28.43 2.89
N VAL A 822 3.48 29.35 1.93
CA VAL A 822 4.41 30.49 1.99
C VAL A 822 3.60 31.78 1.90
N GLU A 823 3.80 32.66 2.87
CA GLU A 823 3.29 34.03 2.84
C GLU A 823 4.41 34.94 2.34
N TYR A 824 4.14 35.71 1.29
CA TYR A 824 5.07 36.69 0.73
C TYR A 824 4.82 38.06 1.38
N ARG A 825 5.82 38.94 1.32
CA ARG A 825 5.62 40.35 1.72
C ARG A 825 4.42 40.97 0.97
N PRO A 826 3.66 41.88 1.61
CA PRO A 826 2.42 42.42 1.05
C PRO A 826 2.53 42.94 -0.40
N GLU A 827 3.64 43.60 -0.70
CA GLU A 827 4.00 44.17 -2.01
C GLU A 827 4.21 43.13 -3.15
N ASN A 828 4.37 41.85 -2.82
CA ASN A 828 4.56 40.75 -3.79
C ASN A 828 3.47 39.66 -3.70
N LYS A 829 2.37 39.92 -3.00
CA LYS A 829 1.34 38.92 -2.67
C LYS A 829 0.72 38.24 -3.91
N ASP A 830 0.46 39.00 -4.97
CA ASP A 830 -0.15 38.49 -6.22
C ASP A 830 0.81 37.68 -7.09
N LYS A 831 2.09 37.63 -6.69
CA LYS A 831 3.17 36.92 -7.39
C LYS A 831 3.61 35.66 -6.66
N ASN A 832 2.92 35.34 -5.56
CA ASN A 832 3.07 34.08 -4.84
C ASN A 832 2.65 32.92 -5.77
N PHE A 833 3.49 31.90 -5.91
CA PHE A 833 3.20 30.73 -6.74
C PHE A 833 2.03 29.87 -6.20
N LEU A 834 1.63 30.12 -4.95
CA LEU A 834 0.46 29.56 -4.27
C LEU A 834 -0.72 30.52 -4.31
N TYR A 835 -0.60 31.66 -5.01
CA TYR A 835 -1.67 32.61 -5.17
C TYR A 835 -2.77 32.03 -6.07
N SER A 836 -3.96 31.91 -5.50
CA SER A 836 -5.20 31.77 -6.24
C SER A 836 -6.15 32.89 -5.83
N LYS A 837 -6.85 33.45 -6.82
CA LYS A 837 -7.96 34.40 -6.59
C LYS A 837 -9.17 33.69 -5.97
N ASP A 838 -9.29 32.38 -6.14
CA ASP A 838 -10.29 31.57 -5.44
C ASP A 838 -9.79 31.24 -4.02
N ILE A 839 -10.59 31.62 -3.03
CA ILE A 839 -10.31 31.39 -1.60
C ILE A 839 -10.46 29.89 -1.26
N LYS A 840 -11.14 29.11 -2.10
CA LYS A 840 -11.39 27.67 -1.90
C LYS A 840 -10.27 26.76 -2.42
N GLU A 841 -9.32 27.27 -3.20
CA GLU A 841 -8.20 26.46 -3.71
C GLU A 841 -7.10 26.29 -2.65
N ASP A 842 -6.58 25.06 -2.51
CA ASP A 842 -5.51 24.72 -1.56
C ASP A 842 -4.19 25.42 -1.94
N LYS A 843 -3.84 26.46 -1.19
CA LYS A 843 -2.61 27.27 -1.34
C LYS A 843 -1.39 26.63 -0.71
N THR A 844 -1.38 25.31 -0.52
CA THR A 844 -0.25 24.58 0.05
C THR A 844 0.27 23.52 -0.92
N LYS A 845 1.55 23.16 -0.79
CA LYS A 845 2.18 22.07 -1.55
C LYS A 845 2.97 21.16 -0.61
N THR A 846 3.16 19.91 -0.99
CA THR A 846 4.05 19.01 -0.26
C THR A 846 5.47 19.57 -0.19
N ILE A 847 6.18 19.27 0.90
CA ILE A 847 7.51 19.83 1.22
C ILE A 847 8.53 19.64 0.10
N LEU A 848 8.51 18.48 -0.57
CA LEU A 848 9.38 18.23 -1.73
C LEU A 848 9.01 19.08 -2.94
N LYS A 849 7.72 19.31 -3.18
CA LYS A 849 7.28 20.17 -4.28
C LYS A 849 7.64 21.63 -4.02
N ALA A 850 7.56 22.09 -2.77
CA ALA A 850 8.05 23.39 -2.35
C ALA A 850 9.58 23.51 -2.50
N LEU A 851 10.35 22.50 -2.07
CA LEU A 851 11.82 22.46 -2.22
C LEU A 851 12.26 22.51 -3.69
N VAL A 852 11.64 21.71 -4.57
CA VAL A 852 11.99 21.70 -6.00
C VAL A 852 11.65 23.03 -6.68
N TYR A 853 10.52 23.64 -6.32
CA TYR A 853 10.19 24.98 -6.80
C TYR A 853 11.18 26.05 -6.30
N GLY A 854 11.65 25.92 -5.05
CA GLY A 854 12.71 26.78 -4.52
C GLY A 854 13.99 26.72 -5.37
N PHE A 855 14.36 25.55 -5.90
CA PHE A 855 15.46 25.43 -6.86
C PHE A 855 15.15 26.06 -8.24
N ASP A 856 13.87 26.13 -8.63
CA ASP A 856 13.43 26.70 -9.92
C ASP A 856 13.42 28.23 -9.93
N THR A 857 13.25 28.86 -8.77
CA THR A 857 13.05 30.31 -8.59
C THR A 857 14.23 31.00 -7.90
N HIS A 858 15.36 30.30 -7.75
CA HIS A 858 16.60 30.88 -7.23
C HIS A 858 17.09 32.01 -8.14
N ASP A 859 17.14 33.21 -7.58
CA ASP A 859 17.85 34.37 -8.10
C ASP A 859 18.90 34.79 -7.06
N ASN A 860 20.11 35.11 -7.50
CA ASN A 860 21.34 35.16 -6.70
C ASN A 860 21.52 36.43 -5.85
N SER A 861 20.46 37.17 -5.59
CA SER A 861 20.59 38.33 -4.73
C SER A 861 20.67 37.92 -3.27
N SER A 862 21.89 37.99 -2.73
CA SER A 862 22.11 37.91 -1.29
C SER A 862 21.24 38.95 -0.58
N ASP A 863 20.76 38.70 0.64
CA ASP A 863 20.08 39.75 1.44
C ASP A 863 21.07 40.82 1.96
N VAL A 864 22.32 40.80 1.50
CA VAL A 864 23.44 41.56 2.05
C VAL A 864 23.67 42.89 1.32
N ASP A 865 23.25 42.99 0.04
CA ASP A 865 23.44 44.20 -0.78
C ASP A 865 22.11 44.78 -1.26
N SER A 866 21.88 46.08 -1.04
CA SER A 866 20.65 46.79 -1.40
C SER A 866 20.33 46.74 -2.90
N ASP A 867 21.36 46.69 -3.74
CA ASP A 867 21.22 46.60 -5.20
C ASP A 867 20.81 45.20 -5.67
N SER A 868 21.16 44.18 -4.89
CA SER A 868 20.77 42.81 -5.18
C SER A 868 19.29 42.57 -4.79
N ILE A 869 18.81 43.17 -3.71
CA ILE A 869 17.38 43.15 -3.33
C ILE A 869 16.51 43.83 -4.42
N LYS A 870 16.97 44.95 -4.99
CA LYS A 870 16.26 45.67 -6.06
C LYS A 870 16.09 44.90 -7.37
N ASN A 871 17.05 44.03 -7.70
CA ASN A 871 17.05 43.25 -8.94
C ASN A 871 16.44 41.84 -8.78
N ARG A 872 15.95 41.50 -7.59
CA ARG A 872 15.32 40.20 -7.31
C ARG A 872 14.03 40.06 -8.11
N LYS A 873 13.91 39.01 -8.93
CA LYS A 873 12.66 38.72 -9.63
C LYS A 873 11.48 38.62 -8.65
N PRO A 874 10.33 39.21 -8.96
CA PRO A 874 9.20 39.22 -8.04
C PRO A 874 8.66 37.83 -7.66
N GLU A 875 8.80 36.84 -8.55
CA GLU A 875 8.40 35.44 -8.34
C GLU A 875 9.42 34.65 -7.49
N SER A 876 10.52 35.28 -7.05
CA SER A 876 11.57 34.61 -6.29
C SER A 876 11.05 34.06 -4.96
N TYR A 877 11.42 32.82 -4.65
CA TYR A 877 11.12 32.18 -3.36
C TYR A 877 11.82 32.86 -2.17
N TYR A 878 12.77 33.78 -2.40
CA TYR A 878 13.40 34.62 -1.37
C TYR A 878 12.55 35.83 -0.94
N ASN A 879 11.38 36.07 -1.57
CA ASN A 879 10.44 37.13 -1.20
C ASN A 879 9.41 36.73 -0.12
N TRP A 880 9.64 35.59 0.55
CA TRP A 880 8.82 35.10 1.65
C TRP A 880 8.97 35.96 2.92
N ASP A 881 7.90 35.99 3.70
CA ASP A 881 7.79 36.63 5.03
C ASP A 881 7.55 35.57 6.11
N LYS A 882 6.63 34.62 5.85
CA LYS A 882 6.35 33.49 6.75
C LYS A 882 6.24 32.17 5.99
N ILE A 883 6.65 31.09 6.65
CA ILE A 883 6.49 29.72 6.15
C ILE A 883 5.60 28.97 7.15
N HIS A 884 4.52 28.38 6.65
CA HIS A 884 3.53 27.63 7.42
C HIS A 884 3.69 26.13 7.16
N PHE A 885 4.00 25.36 8.20
CA PHE A 885 4.10 23.90 8.16
C PHE A 885 2.83 23.26 8.71
N TYR A 886 2.11 22.55 7.86
CA TYR A 886 0.94 21.75 8.22
C TYR A 886 1.40 20.30 8.42
N ILE A 887 1.82 20.00 9.65
CA ILE A 887 2.39 18.71 10.05
C ILE A 887 1.26 17.74 10.39
N ASN A 888 1.41 16.48 10.01
CA ASN A 888 0.48 15.37 10.34
C ASN A 888 -0.99 15.61 9.94
N GLY A 889 -1.24 16.47 8.94
CA GLY A 889 -2.61 16.80 8.51
C GLY A 889 -3.37 17.73 9.47
N SER A 890 -2.68 18.38 10.41
CA SER A 890 -3.23 19.43 11.26
C SER A 890 -3.76 20.60 10.41
N SER A 891 -4.92 21.16 10.79
CA SER A 891 -5.44 22.41 10.23
C SER A 891 -4.70 23.64 10.78
N GLN A 892 -3.98 23.49 11.90
CA GLN A 892 -3.13 24.52 12.48
C GLN A 892 -1.69 24.35 12.01
N ALA A 893 -1.10 25.41 11.46
CA ALA A 893 0.26 25.41 10.97
C ALA A 893 1.26 25.88 12.02
N ILE A 894 2.42 25.20 12.11
CA ILE A 894 3.60 25.75 12.76
C ILE A 894 4.17 26.82 11.83
N THR A 895 4.25 28.06 12.31
CA THR A 895 4.68 29.19 11.48
C THR A 895 6.10 29.61 11.85
N LEU A 896 6.98 29.61 10.85
CA LEU A 896 8.32 30.19 10.94
C LEU A 896 8.29 31.59 10.35
N ASP A 897 8.74 32.56 11.15
CA ASP A 897 8.76 33.98 10.79
C ASP A 897 10.18 34.40 10.46
N ARG A 898 10.35 35.09 9.32
CA ARG A 898 11.65 35.58 8.85
C ARG A 898 12.30 36.55 9.84
N THR A 899 11.51 37.32 10.59
CA THR A 899 12.01 38.29 11.57
C THR A 899 12.76 37.66 12.75
N LYS A 900 12.60 36.35 12.97
CA LYS A 900 13.27 35.60 14.04
C LYS A 900 14.64 35.04 13.64
N LEU A 901 15.10 35.30 12.42
CA LEU A 901 16.43 34.91 11.96
C LEU A 901 17.50 35.85 12.52
N LYS A 902 18.60 35.29 13.03
CA LYS A 902 19.82 36.08 13.26
C LYS A 902 20.37 36.57 11.92
N GLU A 903 21.08 37.70 11.91
CA GLU A 903 21.81 38.27 10.76
C GLU A 903 22.99 37.39 10.30
N ASP A 904 22.77 36.08 10.14
CA ASP A 904 23.74 35.12 9.64
C ASP A 904 23.43 34.88 8.16
N SER A 905 24.38 35.28 7.30
CA SER A 905 24.33 35.24 5.83
C SER A 905 24.17 33.84 5.21
N SER A 906 24.07 32.80 6.05
CA SER A 906 23.94 31.40 5.65
C SER A 906 22.50 30.86 5.65
N TYR A 907 21.48 31.64 6.03
CA TYR A 907 20.08 31.19 6.08
C TYR A 907 19.37 31.27 4.72
N SER A 908 19.16 30.11 4.08
CA SER A 908 18.30 29.98 2.90
C SER A 908 16.91 29.45 3.29
N PRO A 909 15.84 29.82 2.55
CA PRO A 909 14.52 29.20 2.69
C PRO A 909 14.55 27.66 2.65
N LEU A 910 15.54 27.07 1.96
CA LEU A 910 15.75 25.62 1.89
C LEU A 910 16.11 24.99 3.24
N HIS A 911 16.86 25.69 4.10
CA HIS A 911 17.18 25.23 5.46
C HIS A 911 15.92 25.14 6.33
N MET A 912 15.02 26.10 6.17
CA MET A 912 13.75 26.15 6.87
C MET A 912 12.77 25.12 6.37
N LEU A 913 12.72 24.89 5.06
CA LEU A 913 11.91 23.82 4.46
C LEU A 913 12.34 22.42 4.92
N LEU A 914 13.59 22.24 5.33
CA LEU A 914 14.03 21.01 5.99
C LEU A 914 13.69 20.98 7.49
N GLY A 915 13.11 22.05 8.03
CA GLY A 915 12.74 22.16 9.43
C GLY A 915 13.94 22.32 10.35
N ILE A 916 15.03 22.96 9.91
CA ILE A 916 16.13 23.34 10.81
C ILE A 916 15.70 24.61 11.56
N ASN A 917 15.80 24.61 12.90
CA ASN A 917 15.46 25.79 13.68
C ASN A 917 16.41 26.98 13.37
N PRO A 918 15.95 28.24 13.56
CA PRO A 918 16.75 29.45 13.31
C PRO A 918 18.06 29.59 14.11
N ASP A 919 18.24 28.77 15.15
CA ASP A 919 19.46 28.72 15.96
C ASP A 919 20.40 27.55 15.58
N LYS A 920 20.03 26.72 14.58
CA LYS A 920 20.73 25.51 14.12
C LYS A 920 20.99 24.49 15.24
N SER A 921 20.29 24.56 16.38
CA SER A 921 20.50 23.67 17.51
C SER A 921 19.70 22.36 17.40
N SER A 922 18.59 22.43 16.66
CA SER A 922 17.56 21.39 16.65
C SER A 922 16.72 21.45 15.37
N TYR A 923 15.89 20.42 15.17
CA TYR A 923 14.90 20.37 14.10
C TYR A 923 13.50 20.69 14.66
N VAL A 924 12.65 21.33 13.85
CA VAL A 924 11.21 21.44 14.09
C VAL A 924 10.64 20.03 14.18
N LYS A 925 9.93 19.73 15.28
CA LYS A 925 9.38 18.39 15.54
C LYS A 925 8.55 17.89 14.36
N ASP A 926 8.75 16.62 14.01
CA ASP A 926 8.10 15.91 12.90
C ASP A 926 8.35 16.49 11.49
N SER A 927 9.21 17.51 11.34
CA SER A 927 9.69 17.97 10.04
C SER A 927 10.57 16.93 9.33
N LEU A 928 10.84 17.15 8.05
CA LEU A 928 11.70 16.27 7.26
C LEU A 928 13.11 16.11 7.88
N GLY A 929 13.70 17.19 8.38
CA GLY A 929 14.98 17.17 9.09
C GLY A 929 14.91 16.43 10.42
N TYR A 930 13.83 16.58 11.18
CA TYR A 930 13.62 15.84 12.43
C TYR A 930 13.47 14.33 12.19
N VAL A 931 12.78 13.95 11.12
CA VAL A 931 12.63 12.54 10.73
C VAL A 931 13.97 11.96 10.27
N PHE A 932 14.75 12.70 9.48
CA PHE A 932 16.11 12.27 9.15
C PHE A 932 17.00 12.19 10.40
N GLY A 933 16.84 13.11 11.35
CA GLY A 933 17.50 13.05 12.66
C GLY A 933 17.13 11.80 13.43
N THR A 934 15.86 11.38 13.38
CA THR A 934 15.37 10.13 13.99
C THR A 934 15.92 8.88 13.30
N LEU A 935 16.23 8.94 12.00
CA LEU A 935 16.74 7.81 11.22
C LEU A 935 18.25 7.63 11.32
N PHE A 936 18.98 8.75 11.32
CA PHE A 936 20.43 8.75 11.09
C PHE A 936 21.21 9.31 12.28
N GLY A 937 20.52 9.65 13.38
CA GLY A 937 21.09 10.33 14.54
C GLY A 937 21.07 11.85 14.38
N GLY A 938 21.50 12.59 15.40
CA GLY A 938 21.54 14.06 15.33
C GLY A 938 20.35 14.76 15.99
N LEU A 939 19.48 14.02 16.69
CA LEU A 939 18.59 14.60 17.68
C LEU A 939 19.37 14.94 18.96
N PRO A 940 19.00 15.99 19.70
CA PRO A 940 19.59 16.30 21.00
C PRO A 940 19.22 15.22 22.03
N ALA A 941 20.07 15.00 23.04
CA ALA A 941 19.84 14.01 24.09
C ALA A 941 18.54 14.22 24.89
N SER A 942 18.04 15.45 24.92
CA SER A 942 16.76 15.82 25.53
C SER A 942 15.53 15.43 24.70
N ASP A 943 15.70 14.94 23.47
CA ASP A 943 14.59 14.58 22.59
C ASP A 943 14.02 13.18 22.93
N SER A 944 12.69 13.07 22.92
CA SER A 944 11.97 11.81 23.12
C SER A 944 12.38 10.66 22.19
N ASN A 945 12.85 10.96 20.97
CA ASN A 945 13.29 9.95 20.00
C ASN A 945 14.82 9.78 19.96
N TYR A 946 15.58 10.37 20.89
CA TYR A 946 17.04 10.32 20.88
C TYR A 946 17.58 8.87 20.85
N GLN A 947 17.11 8.01 21.76
CA GLN A 947 17.58 6.61 21.81
C GLN A 947 17.26 5.85 20.52
N LEU A 948 16.04 5.99 20.02
CA LEU A 948 15.63 5.44 18.72
C LEU A 948 16.54 5.94 17.58
N SER A 949 16.98 7.20 17.64
CA SER A 949 17.90 7.76 16.64
C SER A 949 19.29 7.14 16.67
N ILE A 950 19.81 6.81 17.86
CA ILE A 950 21.11 6.14 18.02
C ILE A 950 21.02 4.68 17.54
N GLU A 951 19.93 4.00 17.83
CA GLU A 951 19.67 2.64 17.34
C GLU A 951 19.57 2.60 15.83
N ASN A 952 18.75 3.47 15.22
CA ASN A 952 18.59 3.54 13.77
C ASN A 952 19.89 3.93 13.06
N LYS A 953 20.68 4.83 13.65
CA LYS A 953 22.02 5.18 13.16
C LYS A 953 22.93 3.95 13.12
N THR A 954 22.94 3.17 14.19
CA THR A 954 23.73 1.93 14.28
C THR A 954 23.31 0.92 13.22
N ASP A 955 22.00 0.78 13.01
CA ASP A 955 21.42 -0.08 11.98
C ASP A 955 21.79 0.40 10.56
N ALA A 956 21.65 1.69 10.28
CA ALA A 956 22.01 2.29 8.99
C ALA A 956 23.51 2.13 8.67
N THR A 957 24.38 2.38 9.65
CA THR A 957 25.82 2.11 9.55
C THR A 957 26.10 0.62 9.31
N SER A 958 25.34 -0.28 9.90
CA SER A 958 25.47 -1.72 9.69
C SER A 958 25.03 -2.14 8.28
N ILE A 959 23.97 -1.54 7.72
CA ILE A 959 23.56 -1.75 6.32
C ILE A 959 24.67 -1.28 5.36
N LEU A 960 25.24 -0.09 5.60
CA LEU A 960 26.38 0.39 4.82
C LEU A 960 27.60 -0.52 4.96
N SER A 961 27.83 -1.09 6.14
CA SER A 961 28.89 -2.08 6.36
C SER A 961 28.68 -3.35 5.53
N VAL A 962 27.45 -3.87 5.44
CA VAL A 962 27.11 -4.99 4.55
C VAL A 962 27.39 -4.60 3.10
N PHE A 963 26.96 -3.41 2.67
CA PHE A 963 27.19 -2.93 1.31
C PHE A 963 28.68 -2.79 0.99
N ASN A 964 29.47 -2.20 1.91
CA ASN A 964 30.92 -2.10 1.82
C ASN A 964 31.59 -3.48 1.71
N TYR A 965 31.13 -4.45 2.51
CA TYR A 965 31.61 -5.82 2.46
C TYR A 965 31.33 -6.49 1.11
N VAL A 966 30.15 -6.27 0.53
CA VAL A 966 29.80 -6.80 -0.81
C VAL A 966 30.67 -6.19 -1.88
N LEU A 967 30.81 -4.86 -1.87
CA LEU A 967 31.65 -4.16 -2.83
C LEU A 967 33.11 -4.60 -2.74
N ASP A 968 33.67 -4.71 -1.53
CA ASP A 968 35.04 -5.19 -1.30
C ASP A 968 35.25 -6.63 -1.79
N LYS A 969 34.30 -7.54 -1.54
CA LYS A 969 34.38 -8.92 -2.03
C LYS A 969 34.33 -8.99 -3.55
N LYS A 970 33.45 -8.20 -4.18
CA LYS A 970 33.34 -8.14 -5.63
C LYS A 970 34.54 -7.48 -6.29
N ASP A 971 35.06 -6.43 -5.69
CA ASP A 971 36.31 -5.78 -6.09
C ASP A 971 37.48 -6.77 -6.09
N LYS A 972 37.65 -7.53 -4.99
CA LYS A 972 38.68 -8.58 -4.89
C LYS A 972 38.52 -9.69 -5.93
N GLU A 973 37.29 -10.12 -6.21
CA GLU A 973 37.01 -11.14 -7.24
C GLU A 973 37.41 -10.64 -8.63
N LEU A 974 37.01 -9.41 -9.00
CA LEU A 974 37.32 -8.81 -10.29
C LEU A 974 38.81 -8.50 -10.44
N LYS A 975 39.45 -7.93 -9.40
CA LYS A 975 40.91 -7.68 -9.37
C LYS A 975 41.71 -8.98 -9.53
N LYS A 976 41.27 -10.09 -8.92
CA LYS A 976 41.91 -11.41 -9.09
C LYS A 976 41.80 -11.92 -10.54
N GLN A 977 40.66 -11.70 -11.20
CA GLN A 977 40.49 -12.04 -12.62
C GLN A 977 41.38 -11.19 -13.52
N GLU A 978 41.45 -9.88 -13.28
CA GLU A 978 42.38 -8.98 -13.97
C GLU A 978 43.85 -9.34 -13.72
N GLU A 979 44.18 -9.82 -12.52
CA GLU A 979 45.50 -10.32 -12.17
C GLU A 979 45.91 -11.57 -12.92
N GLN A 980 45.01 -12.54 -13.05
CA GLN A 980 45.27 -13.75 -13.84
C GLN A 980 45.51 -13.42 -15.31
N ILE A 981 44.72 -12.50 -15.89
CA ILE A 981 44.85 -12.10 -17.30
C ILE A 981 46.12 -11.27 -17.52
N ALA A 982 46.38 -10.25 -16.68
CA ALA A 982 47.55 -9.39 -16.82
C ALA A 982 48.86 -10.17 -16.70
N THR A 983 48.96 -11.09 -15.74
CA THR A 983 50.21 -11.85 -15.51
C THR A 983 50.59 -12.74 -16.69
N LYS A 984 49.61 -13.18 -17.50
CA LYS A 984 49.85 -14.00 -18.70
C LYS A 984 50.49 -13.20 -19.85
N TYR A 985 50.17 -11.92 -19.99
CA TYR A 985 50.50 -11.11 -21.18
C TYR A 985 51.41 -9.88 -20.90
N TYR A 986 51.81 -9.69 -19.64
CA TYR A 986 52.61 -8.56 -19.17
C TYR A 986 53.97 -8.98 -18.53
N ASP A 987 54.41 -10.19 -18.87
CA ASP A 987 55.73 -10.72 -18.53
C ASP A 987 56.84 -9.98 -19.31
N LYS A 988 58.04 -9.81 -18.73
CA LYS A 988 59.21 -9.14 -19.35
C LYS A 988 59.56 -9.74 -20.71
N ASN A 989 59.32 -11.05 -20.87
CA ASN A 989 59.56 -11.78 -22.12
C ASN A 989 58.37 -11.74 -23.11
N ALA A 990 57.30 -11.00 -22.80
CA ALA A 990 56.13 -10.89 -23.68
C ALA A 990 56.26 -9.78 -24.72
N TRP A 991 57.26 -8.89 -24.61
CA TRP A 991 57.44 -7.72 -25.46
C TRP A 991 58.91 -7.43 -25.75
N SER A 992 59.20 -6.86 -26.91
CA SER A 992 60.53 -6.33 -27.26
C SER A 992 60.43 -4.98 -27.96
N THR A 993 61.50 -4.18 -27.90
CA THR A 993 61.55 -2.86 -28.54
C THR A 993 62.77 -2.74 -29.45
N LYS A 994 62.60 -2.10 -30.61
CA LYS A 994 63.68 -1.81 -31.57
C LYS A 994 63.61 -0.33 -31.99
N ILE A 995 64.67 0.43 -31.74
CA ILE A 995 64.72 1.85 -32.16
C ILE A 995 64.85 1.91 -33.68
N LEU A 996 64.02 2.75 -34.32
CA LEU A 996 64.02 2.94 -35.78
C LEU A 996 64.75 4.23 -36.16
N SER A 997 64.46 5.34 -35.46
CA SER A 997 65.14 6.63 -35.64
C SER A 997 65.03 7.49 -34.38
N SER A 998 65.99 8.39 -34.17
CA SER A 998 65.95 9.34 -33.05
C SER A 998 66.74 10.61 -33.33
N ASN A 999 66.16 11.77 -32.99
CA ASN A 999 66.80 13.09 -33.00
C ASN A 999 66.37 13.89 -31.75
N GLU A 1000 66.81 15.15 -31.65
CA GLU A 1000 66.57 16.00 -30.46
C GLU A 1000 65.09 16.33 -30.18
N ASN A 1001 64.22 16.22 -31.19
CA ASN A 1001 62.80 16.59 -31.10
C ASN A 1001 61.85 15.41 -31.29
N GLU A 1002 62.35 14.27 -31.77
CA GLU A 1002 61.55 13.13 -32.19
C GLU A 1002 62.28 11.79 -31.98
N ILE A 1003 61.57 10.78 -31.47
CA ILE A 1003 62.05 9.39 -31.38
C ILE A 1003 60.98 8.47 -31.99
N THR A 1004 61.38 7.58 -32.88
CA THR A 1004 60.52 6.55 -33.46
C THR A 1004 61.10 5.16 -33.18
N TYR A 1005 60.29 4.26 -32.63
CA TYR A 1005 60.68 2.89 -32.33
C TYR A 1005 59.56 1.89 -32.62
N GLU A 1006 59.93 0.64 -32.84
CA GLU A 1006 59.03 -0.48 -32.99
C GLU A 1006 58.87 -1.23 -31.66
N LEU A 1007 57.63 -1.50 -31.27
CA LEU A 1007 57.24 -2.35 -30.15
C LEU A 1007 56.65 -3.65 -30.70
N ILE A 1008 57.24 -4.78 -30.34
CA ILE A 1008 56.86 -6.11 -30.85
C ILE A 1008 56.29 -6.95 -29.70
N ARG A 1009 55.11 -7.52 -29.91
CA ARG A 1009 54.43 -8.45 -28.99
C ARG A 1009 54.86 -9.89 -29.29
N LEU A 1010 55.46 -10.56 -28.31
CA LEU A 1010 55.98 -11.92 -28.41
C LEU A 1010 54.98 -12.99 -27.93
N LYS A 1011 54.02 -12.64 -27.06
CA LYS A 1011 52.92 -13.53 -26.62
C LYS A 1011 51.56 -13.00 -27.10
N ILE A 1012 50.82 -13.79 -27.90
CA ILE A 1012 49.55 -13.38 -28.52
C ILE A 1012 48.37 -13.89 -27.70
N SER A 1013 47.39 -13.02 -27.40
CA SER A 1013 46.13 -13.40 -26.75
C SER A 1013 45.12 -13.98 -27.76
N ASP A 1014 44.25 -14.86 -27.29
CA ASP A 1014 43.21 -15.52 -28.09
C ASP A 1014 42.02 -14.63 -28.45
N THR A 1015 41.93 -13.42 -27.90
CA THR A 1015 40.84 -12.49 -28.18
C THR A 1015 40.79 -12.09 -29.66
N LYS A 1016 39.58 -11.87 -30.19
CA LYS A 1016 39.39 -11.49 -31.60
C LYS A 1016 40.10 -10.17 -31.91
N GLU A 1017 40.05 -9.24 -30.97
CA GLU A 1017 40.69 -7.93 -31.00
C GLU A 1017 42.23 -8.04 -31.00
N SER A 1018 42.79 -8.94 -30.18
CA SER A 1018 44.23 -9.26 -30.19
C SER A 1018 44.70 -9.79 -31.54
N LYS A 1019 43.95 -10.70 -32.17
CA LYS A 1019 44.27 -11.28 -33.49
C LYS A 1019 44.14 -10.25 -34.62
N ARG A 1020 43.24 -9.27 -34.46
CA ARG A 1020 43.01 -8.18 -35.42
C ARG A 1020 44.11 -7.11 -35.35
N LEU A 1021 44.60 -6.79 -34.15
CA LEU A 1021 45.61 -5.75 -33.91
C LEU A 1021 47.03 -6.10 -34.38
N GLY A 1022 47.34 -7.38 -34.61
CA GLY A 1022 48.68 -7.78 -35.05
C GLY A 1022 49.70 -7.87 -33.90
N THR A 1023 50.99 -8.03 -34.23
CA THR A 1023 52.06 -8.17 -33.22
C THR A 1023 53.06 -7.03 -33.24
N ARG A 1024 53.14 -6.23 -34.30
CA ARG A 1024 54.13 -5.16 -34.46
C ARG A 1024 53.47 -3.79 -34.42
N PHE A 1025 54.06 -2.87 -33.65
CA PHE A 1025 53.55 -1.52 -33.46
C PHE A 1025 54.67 -0.48 -33.62
N GLU A 1026 54.47 0.52 -34.47
CA GLU A 1026 55.37 1.68 -34.55
C GLU A 1026 54.90 2.77 -33.59
N VAL A 1027 55.80 3.29 -32.76
CA VAL A 1027 55.54 4.33 -31.77
C VAL A 1027 56.41 5.55 -32.05
N ARG A 1028 55.77 6.72 -32.08
CA ARG A 1028 56.42 8.02 -32.29
C ARG A 1028 56.29 8.90 -31.05
N LEU A 1029 57.40 9.40 -30.54
CA LEU A 1029 57.51 10.36 -29.44
C LEU A 1029 57.92 11.72 -29.98
N LEU A 1030 57.29 12.79 -29.48
CA LEU A 1030 57.66 14.17 -29.79
C LEU A 1030 57.92 14.97 -28.51
N LYS A 1031 58.95 15.81 -28.54
CA LYS A 1031 59.26 16.75 -27.47
C LYS A 1031 58.28 17.93 -27.50
N ASN A 1032 57.69 18.27 -26.36
CA ASN A 1032 56.74 19.39 -26.28
C ASN A 1032 57.47 20.74 -26.38
N LYS A 1033 56.93 21.69 -27.16
CA LYS A 1033 57.52 23.03 -27.31
C LYS A 1033 57.40 23.90 -26.06
N ASN A 1034 56.43 23.63 -25.19
CA ASN A 1034 56.09 24.49 -24.04
C ASN A 1034 56.44 23.88 -22.66
N ASN A 1035 57.02 22.67 -22.61
CA ASN A 1035 57.44 22.04 -21.36
C ASN A 1035 58.62 21.06 -21.59
N PRO A 1036 59.39 20.67 -20.54
CA PRO A 1036 60.57 19.82 -20.71
C PRO A 1036 60.24 18.31 -20.92
N TYR A 1037 58.97 17.94 -21.04
CA TYR A 1037 58.52 16.56 -21.13
C TYR A 1037 58.35 16.12 -22.60
N TRP A 1038 58.57 14.84 -22.85
CA TRP A 1038 58.21 14.21 -24.13
C TRP A 1038 56.75 13.77 -24.10
N SER A 1039 56.16 13.50 -25.26
CA SER A 1039 54.79 13.01 -25.38
C SER A 1039 54.70 11.92 -26.43
N ILE A 1040 53.87 10.90 -26.17
CA ILE A 1040 53.57 9.88 -27.17
C ILE A 1040 52.63 10.51 -28.20
N ASN A 1041 53.15 10.79 -29.39
CA ASN A 1041 52.40 11.43 -30.45
C ASN A 1041 51.52 10.43 -31.21
N ARG A 1042 52.05 9.23 -31.49
CA ARG A 1042 51.32 8.23 -32.29
C ARG A 1042 51.72 6.79 -31.99
N VAL A 1043 50.76 5.89 -32.15
CA VAL A 1043 50.95 4.42 -32.13
C VAL A 1043 50.25 3.81 -33.35
N ILE A 1044 50.98 3.08 -34.19
CA ILE A 1044 50.47 2.45 -35.41
C ILE A 1044 50.57 0.93 -35.27
N ALA A 1045 49.48 0.22 -35.45
CA ALA A 1045 49.47 -1.24 -35.61
C ALA A 1045 49.90 -1.58 -37.05
N LEU A 1046 51.08 -2.20 -37.19
CA LEU A 1046 51.68 -2.50 -38.49
C LEU A 1046 51.05 -3.72 -39.17
N ASP A 1047 50.60 -4.71 -38.39
CA ASP A 1047 49.97 -5.94 -38.91
C ASP A 1047 48.44 -5.95 -38.75
N TYR A 1048 47.80 -4.77 -38.72
CA TYR A 1048 46.36 -4.68 -38.51
C TYR A 1048 45.57 -5.35 -39.64
N LYS A 1049 44.71 -6.31 -39.31
CA LYS A 1049 43.78 -6.93 -40.26
C LYS A 1049 42.48 -6.14 -40.29
N VAL A 1050 42.24 -5.41 -41.37
CA VAL A 1050 40.93 -4.80 -41.63
C VAL A 1050 39.91 -5.93 -41.75
N ALA A 1051 38.83 -5.83 -40.98
CA ALA A 1051 37.77 -6.85 -40.96
C ALA A 1051 36.78 -6.58 -42.10
#